data_AF-A0AA35KDU5-F1
#
_entry.id   AF-A0AA35KDU5-F1
#
_cell.length_a   1.000
_cell.length_b   1.000
_cell.length_c   1.000
_cell.angle_alpha   90.00
_cell.angle_beta   90.00
_cell.angle_gamma   90.00
#
_symmetry.space_group_name_H-M   'P 1'
#
loop_
_entity.id
_entity.type
_entity.pdbx_description
1 polymer ?
#
loop_
_entity_poly.entity_id
_entity_poly.type
_entity_poly.pdbx_seq_one_letter_code
_entity_poly.pdbx_strand_id
1 'polypeptide(L)'
;MKTSCKVNLKYITGFSIFFLDSGVGAGIDSYYEYLLKAYVLLGDDSFLERFNTHYDAIMRYISQPPLLLDVHIHKPMLNARTWMDSLLAFFPGLQVLKGDIRPAIETHEMLYQVIKKHNFLPEAFTTDFRVHWAQHPLRPEFAESTYFLYKATGDPYYLEVGKTLIENLNKYARVPCGFAAMKDVRTGSHEDRMDSFFLAEMFKYLYLLFADKEDLTFDIEDYIFTTEAHLLPLWLSTANQTAPRKNITTEYTELDDSNFDWTCPNTQILFPNDPMYAQSIREPLKNVVDKSCPRGVSRAEESLGTGPKPPLRARDFMASNPEHLEILKKMGVSLIHLKDGRVQLVQHAIQAASSLDAEDGLRFMQEMIELSSQQQKEQQLPPRAVQIVSHPFFGRVVLTAGPAQFGMDLSKHKSGARGFVAVSKPYNGCSEITNPEALKDKIALMQRGQCMFAEKARNIQKAGAIGGIVIDDNEGSSSDTAPLFQMAGDGKNTDDITVPMLFLFNKEGSIILDAIQEYEAVEVLLSDKAKDRATIFKDKMIPNYIIDSNLEMESMEQKSSDNDSHNQRSEEISADLNLVNQDPEGEGGLESPAELGSNSVSLMDQESCIPKLQETNKLQETSSQASDLENHPEEQSKIETDSNPTDSWDNNKGQSMESILADWNEDIEAFEMMEKDEL
;
A
#
# COMPACT_ATOMS: atom_id res chain seq x y z
N MET A 1 23.80 -18.34 -8.99
CA MET A 1 22.35 -18.69 -8.87
C MET A 1 21.84 -18.56 -7.42
N LYS A 2 22.36 -17.59 -6.66
CA LYS A 2 21.85 -17.23 -5.33
C LYS A 2 21.81 -15.69 -5.27
N THR A 3 20.79 -15.10 -5.89
CA THR A 3 20.37 -13.74 -5.54
C THR A 3 19.98 -13.74 -4.07
N SER A 4 20.28 -12.63 -3.38
CA SER A 4 20.21 -12.52 -1.92
C SER A 4 18.89 -13.02 -1.32
N CYS A 5 18.99 -13.98 -0.40
CA CYS A 5 17.89 -14.39 0.46
C CYS A 5 17.86 -13.45 1.66
N LYS A 6 16.99 -12.45 1.65
CA LYS A 6 16.47 -11.83 2.87
C LYS A 6 15.19 -11.07 2.54
N VAL A 7 14.04 -11.69 2.80
CA VAL A 7 12.81 -10.94 3.08
C VAL A 7 12.17 -11.37 4.40
N ASN A 8 12.59 -12.49 5.02
CA ASN A 8 12.40 -12.76 6.46
C ASN A 8 13.24 -13.97 6.89
N LEU A 9 14.35 -13.76 7.60
CA LEU A 9 15.08 -14.85 8.25
C LEU A 9 14.36 -15.23 9.54
N LYS A 10 14.08 -16.52 9.76
CA LYS A 10 13.73 -17.00 11.10
C LYS A 10 15.01 -17.05 11.91
N TYR A 11 15.18 -16.13 12.85
CA TYR A 11 16.37 -16.02 13.71
C TYR A 11 16.72 -17.34 14.44
N ILE A 12 15.74 -18.23 14.65
CA ILE A 12 15.89 -19.47 15.43
C ILE A 12 16.56 -20.62 14.64
N THR A 13 16.36 -20.73 13.32
CA THR A 13 16.80 -21.93 12.57
C THR A 13 17.93 -21.68 11.58
N GLY A 14 18.29 -20.41 11.30
CA GLY A 14 19.25 -20.07 10.24
C GLY A 14 18.82 -20.52 8.82
N PHE A 15 17.62 -21.09 8.69
CA PHE A 15 17.03 -21.51 7.43
C PHE A 15 16.09 -20.42 6.91
N SER A 16 16.24 -20.09 5.63
CA SER A 16 15.29 -19.26 4.91
C SER A 16 13.90 -19.91 5.00
N ILE A 17 12.92 -19.22 5.60
CA ILE A 17 11.52 -19.56 5.36
C ILE A 17 11.32 -19.38 3.85
N PHE A 18 10.83 -20.41 3.17
CA PHE A 18 10.64 -20.47 1.71
C PHE A 18 9.94 -19.21 1.17
N PHE A 19 10.72 -18.19 0.80
CA PHE A 19 10.26 -17.11 -0.07
C PHE A 19 10.58 -17.50 -1.50
N LEU A 20 9.60 -17.25 -2.36
CA LEU A 20 9.68 -17.59 -3.77
C LEU A 20 10.25 -16.43 -4.59
N ASP A 21 10.41 -15.23 -4.04
CA ASP A 21 10.53 -13.97 -4.80
C ASP A 21 11.83 -13.21 -4.47
N SER A 22 12.41 -12.54 -5.47
CA SER A 22 13.64 -11.76 -5.40
C SER A 22 13.44 -10.44 -6.14
N GLY A 23 13.86 -9.34 -5.54
CA GLY A 23 13.68 -7.99 -6.06
C GLY A 23 14.79 -7.04 -5.62
N VAL A 24 14.59 -5.76 -5.94
CA VAL A 24 15.43 -4.65 -5.45
C VAL A 24 14.66 -3.70 -4.53
N GLY A 25 13.33 -3.79 -4.49
CA GLY A 25 12.49 -2.92 -3.67
C GLY A 25 12.32 -3.40 -2.23
N ALA A 26 11.13 -3.14 -1.69
CA ALA A 26 10.83 -3.26 -0.27
C ALA A 26 11.26 -4.61 0.35
N GLY A 27 12.06 -4.54 1.42
CA GLY A 27 12.45 -5.67 2.26
C GLY A 27 13.83 -6.26 1.98
N ILE A 28 14.53 -5.80 0.94
CA ILE A 28 15.91 -6.20 0.62
C ILE A 28 16.79 -5.02 0.16
N ASP A 29 16.20 -3.92 -0.31
CA ASP A 29 16.84 -2.64 -0.65
C ASP A 29 18.19 -2.33 0.04
N SER A 30 18.13 -1.93 1.32
CA SER A 30 19.24 -1.48 2.16
C SER A 30 20.31 -2.55 2.40
N TYR A 31 19.99 -3.83 2.21
CA TYR A 31 21.00 -4.89 2.25
C TYR A 31 22.02 -4.72 1.12
N TYR A 32 21.56 -4.47 -0.12
CA TYR A 32 22.48 -4.26 -1.24
C TYR A 32 23.29 -2.98 -1.07
N GLU A 33 22.63 -1.94 -0.56
CA GLU A 33 23.25 -0.65 -0.26
C GLU A 33 24.40 -0.80 0.73
N TYR A 34 24.19 -1.51 1.84
CA TYR A 34 25.19 -1.69 2.88
C TYR A 34 26.33 -2.63 2.46
N LEU A 35 26.12 -3.55 1.52
CA LEU A 35 27.27 -4.30 0.98
C LEU A 35 28.26 -3.35 0.28
N LEU A 36 27.79 -2.44 -0.57
CA LEU A 36 28.69 -1.50 -1.23
C LEU A 36 29.24 -0.46 -0.25
N LYS A 37 28.37 0.14 0.56
CA LYS A 37 28.77 1.19 1.51
C LYS A 37 29.71 0.67 2.61
N ALA A 38 29.53 -0.56 3.09
CA ALA A 38 30.46 -1.18 4.04
C ALA A 38 31.84 -1.44 3.40
N TYR A 39 31.90 -1.83 2.12
CA TYR A 39 33.18 -1.92 1.42
C TYR A 39 33.88 -0.56 1.37
N VAL A 40 33.17 0.51 0.99
CA VAL A 40 33.74 1.87 0.93
C VAL A 40 34.24 2.33 2.30
N LEU A 41 33.49 2.04 3.37
CA LEU A 41 33.86 2.47 4.73
C LEU A 41 34.96 1.59 5.34
N LEU A 42 34.85 0.26 5.27
CA LEU A 42 35.75 -0.67 5.98
C LEU A 42 36.95 -1.12 5.16
N GLY A 43 36.86 -1.06 3.82
CA GLY A 43 37.88 -1.57 2.90
C GLY A 43 37.96 -3.09 2.83
N ASP A 44 36.92 -3.82 3.24
CA ASP A 44 36.88 -5.29 3.22
C ASP A 44 36.28 -5.80 1.89
N ASP A 45 37.13 -6.39 1.07
CA ASP A 45 36.82 -6.93 -0.26
C ASP A 45 35.68 -7.98 -0.25
N SER A 46 35.42 -8.64 0.88
CA SER A 46 34.34 -9.62 0.99
C SER A 46 32.96 -9.00 0.80
N PHE A 47 32.79 -7.73 1.20
CA PHE A 47 31.56 -6.99 0.97
C PHE A 47 31.39 -6.63 -0.51
N LEU A 48 32.48 -6.23 -1.17
CA LEU A 48 32.48 -5.93 -2.60
C LEU A 48 32.19 -7.17 -3.45
N GLU A 49 32.80 -8.31 -3.14
CA GLU A 49 32.55 -9.58 -3.83
C GLU A 49 31.06 -9.97 -3.73
N ARG A 50 30.48 -9.86 -2.52
CA ARG A 50 29.05 -10.11 -2.30
C ARG A 50 28.19 -9.12 -3.09
N PHE A 51 28.53 -7.84 -3.07
CA PHE A 51 27.80 -6.81 -3.80
C PHE A 51 27.81 -7.10 -5.30
N ASN A 52 28.99 -7.29 -5.90
CA ASN A 52 29.13 -7.58 -7.33
C ASN A 52 28.36 -8.86 -7.72
N THR A 53 28.44 -9.92 -6.90
CA THR A 53 27.68 -11.15 -7.14
C THR A 53 26.16 -10.91 -7.18
N HIS A 54 25.64 -10.07 -6.29
CA HIS A 54 24.22 -9.72 -6.28
C HIS A 54 23.85 -8.77 -7.42
N TYR A 55 24.69 -7.77 -7.69
CA TYR A 55 24.49 -6.79 -8.75
C TYR A 55 24.39 -7.47 -10.12
N ASP A 56 25.33 -8.37 -10.44
CA ASP A 56 25.33 -9.12 -11.70
C ASP A 56 24.06 -9.95 -11.86
N ALA A 57 23.58 -10.53 -10.76
CA ALA A 57 22.37 -11.32 -10.77
C ALA A 57 21.11 -10.46 -10.90
N ILE A 58 21.07 -9.27 -10.27
CA ILE A 58 20.01 -8.28 -10.45
C ILE A 58 19.95 -7.83 -11.90
N MET A 59 21.09 -7.41 -12.46
CA MET A 59 21.18 -6.93 -13.84
C MET A 59 20.83 -8.01 -14.87
N ARG A 60 21.07 -9.29 -14.55
CA ARG A 60 20.75 -10.41 -15.43
C ARG A 60 19.29 -10.87 -15.39
N TYR A 61 18.66 -10.84 -14.22
CA TYR A 61 17.36 -11.49 -14.00
C TYR A 61 16.23 -10.54 -13.64
N ILE A 62 16.52 -9.45 -12.92
CA ILE A 62 15.53 -8.47 -12.44
C ILE A 62 15.44 -7.27 -13.38
N SER A 63 16.59 -6.83 -13.91
CA SER A 63 16.67 -5.68 -14.80
C SER A 63 16.13 -5.99 -16.18
N GLN A 64 15.06 -5.30 -16.55
CA GLN A 64 14.49 -5.26 -17.89
C GLN A 64 14.34 -3.79 -18.28
N PRO A 65 15.42 -3.11 -18.70
CA PRO A 65 15.43 -1.66 -18.84
C PRO A 65 14.23 -1.13 -19.64
N PRO A 66 13.52 -0.11 -19.13
CA PRO A 66 13.82 0.69 -17.93
C PRO A 66 13.22 0.16 -16.61
N LEU A 67 12.62 -1.04 -16.60
CA LEU A 67 11.88 -1.62 -15.48
C LEU A 67 12.75 -2.55 -14.61
N LEU A 68 12.43 -2.60 -13.31
CA LEU A 68 13.04 -3.51 -12.33
C LEU A 68 11.92 -4.32 -11.69
N LEU A 69 11.73 -5.56 -12.15
CA LEU A 69 10.59 -6.39 -11.72
C LEU A 69 11.03 -7.56 -10.85
N ASP A 70 10.31 -7.78 -9.77
CA ASP A 70 10.54 -8.92 -8.88
C ASP A 70 10.31 -10.24 -9.63
N VAL A 71 11.24 -11.18 -9.47
CA VAL A 71 11.22 -12.50 -10.12
C VAL A 71 11.24 -13.61 -9.10
N HIS A 72 10.81 -14.80 -9.51
CA HIS A 72 10.92 -15.96 -8.61
C HIS A 72 12.36 -16.46 -8.48
N ILE A 73 12.87 -16.65 -7.25
CA ILE A 73 14.25 -17.09 -6.94
C ILE A 73 14.63 -18.38 -7.69
N HIS A 74 13.74 -19.37 -7.69
CA HIS A 74 13.99 -20.68 -8.33
C HIS A 74 13.56 -20.73 -9.80
N LYS A 75 12.85 -19.71 -10.28
CA LYS A 75 12.36 -19.59 -11.67
C LYS A 75 12.50 -18.14 -12.12
N PRO A 76 13.74 -17.64 -12.32
CA PRO A 76 13.99 -16.22 -12.55
C PRO A 76 13.45 -15.68 -13.88
N MET A 77 12.92 -16.54 -14.74
CA MET A 77 12.22 -16.16 -15.98
C MET A 77 10.73 -15.82 -15.75
N LEU A 78 10.23 -16.03 -14.53
CA LEU A 78 8.85 -15.73 -14.17
C LEU A 78 8.85 -14.56 -13.20
N ASN A 79 8.11 -13.52 -13.57
CA ASN A 79 7.86 -12.38 -12.69
C ASN A 79 7.04 -12.86 -11.49
N ALA A 80 7.51 -12.55 -10.29
CA ALA A 80 6.82 -12.80 -9.05
C ALA A 80 5.72 -11.75 -8.80
N ARG A 81 5.96 -10.51 -9.24
CA ARG A 81 5.03 -9.39 -9.11
C ARG A 81 4.83 -8.68 -10.45
N THR A 82 3.67 -8.05 -10.59
CA THR A 82 3.28 -7.27 -11.79
C THR A 82 3.35 -5.76 -11.56
N TRP A 83 3.90 -5.35 -10.42
CA TRP A 83 4.04 -3.97 -9.97
C TRP A 83 5.43 -3.75 -9.36
N MET A 84 5.80 -2.49 -9.28
CA MET A 84 7.04 -1.95 -8.74
C MET A 84 6.69 -1.03 -7.58
N ASP A 85 7.43 -1.12 -6.47
CA ASP A 85 7.28 -0.19 -5.36
C ASP A 85 8.03 1.14 -5.58
N SER A 86 7.69 2.16 -4.80
CA SER A 86 8.37 3.45 -4.78
C SER A 86 9.80 3.35 -4.22
N LEU A 87 10.04 2.42 -3.29
CA LEU A 87 11.30 2.26 -2.57
C LEU A 87 12.45 1.90 -3.49
N LEU A 88 12.21 1.19 -4.60
CA LEU A 88 13.23 0.88 -5.62
C LEU A 88 13.94 2.13 -6.19
N ALA A 89 13.37 3.32 -6.00
CA ALA A 89 13.93 4.58 -6.50
C ALA A 89 15.30 4.94 -5.91
N PHE A 90 15.80 4.24 -4.88
CA PHE A 90 17.17 4.39 -4.36
C PHE A 90 18.22 3.73 -5.28
N PHE A 91 17.80 2.70 -6.04
CA PHE A 91 18.71 1.84 -6.79
C PHE A 91 19.54 2.59 -7.85
N PRO A 92 19.01 3.59 -8.58
CA PRO A 92 19.83 4.44 -9.46
C PRO A 92 20.97 5.16 -8.72
N GLY A 93 20.74 5.67 -7.50
CA GLY A 93 21.78 6.25 -6.66
C GLY A 93 22.87 5.24 -6.30
N LEU A 94 22.48 4.00 -5.97
CA LEU A 94 23.42 2.91 -5.72
C LEU A 94 24.22 2.51 -6.98
N GLN A 95 23.58 2.50 -8.15
CA GLN A 95 24.23 2.27 -9.44
C GLN A 95 25.27 3.35 -9.75
N VAL A 96 24.96 4.61 -9.46
CA VAL A 96 25.92 5.72 -9.57
C VAL A 96 27.12 5.50 -8.64
N LEU A 97 26.89 5.08 -7.40
CA LEU A 97 27.97 4.79 -6.46
C LEU A 97 28.88 3.64 -6.92
N LYS A 98 28.30 2.61 -7.58
CA LYS A 98 29.08 1.56 -8.27
C LYS A 98 29.85 2.10 -9.49
N GLY A 99 29.35 3.16 -10.12
CA GLY A 99 29.85 3.72 -11.37
C GLY A 99 29.12 3.26 -12.63
N ASP A 100 27.97 2.59 -12.49
CA ASP A 100 27.13 2.15 -13.61
C ASP A 100 26.04 3.19 -13.92
N ILE A 101 26.45 4.28 -14.57
CA ILE A 101 25.64 5.50 -14.70
C ILE A 101 24.53 5.37 -15.75
N ARG A 102 24.73 4.59 -16.82
CA ARG A 102 23.75 4.50 -17.91
C ARG A 102 22.41 3.89 -17.48
N PRO A 103 22.37 2.69 -16.87
CA PRO A 103 21.13 2.12 -16.36
C PRO A 103 20.49 3.01 -15.29
N ALA A 104 21.30 3.69 -14.47
CA ALA A 104 20.81 4.64 -13.47
C ALA A 104 20.00 5.77 -14.11
N ILE A 105 20.51 6.37 -15.20
CA ILE A 105 19.81 7.40 -15.95
C ILE A 105 18.50 6.86 -16.55
N GLU A 106 18.52 5.65 -17.11
CA GLU A 106 17.34 5.02 -17.74
C GLU A 106 16.21 4.79 -16.71
N THR A 107 16.52 4.19 -15.56
CA THR A 107 15.54 3.94 -14.51
C THR A 107 15.07 5.23 -13.84
N HIS A 108 15.97 6.18 -13.55
CA HIS A 108 15.61 7.46 -12.95
C HIS A 108 14.68 8.27 -13.85
N GLU A 109 14.96 8.34 -15.16
CA GLU A 109 14.09 9.05 -16.10
C GLU A 109 12.71 8.38 -16.18
N MET A 110 12.63 7.04 -16.19
CA MET A 110 11.34 6.34 -16.13
C MET A 110 10.53 6.73 -14.88
N LEU A 111 11.15 6.71 -13.70
CA LEU A 111 10.50 7.11 -12.44
C LEU A 111 10.07 8.58 -12.47
N TYR A 112 10.89 9.46 -13.05
CA TYR A 112 10.55 10.86 -13.19
C TYR A 112 9.32 11.08 -14.09
N GLN A 113 9.17 10.27 -15.14
CA GLN A 113 7.98 10.32 -15.99
C GLN A 113 6.72 9.85 -15.24
N VAL A 114 6.84 8.88 -14.33
CA VAL A 114 5.74 8.48 -13.43
C VAL A 114 5.35 9.63 -12.50
N ILE A 115 6.34 10.31 -11.92
CA ILE A 115 6.13 11.50 -11.06
C ILE A 115 5.47 12.63 -11.84
N LYS A 116 5.89 12.90 -13.08
CA LYS A 116 5.25 13.92 -13.94
C LYS A 116 3.78 13.63 -14.20
N LYS A 117 3.41 12.35 -14.32
CA LYS A 117 2.02 11.95 -14.57
C LYS A 117 1.14 12.02 -13.32
N HIS A 118 1.66 11.59 -12.16
CA HIS A 118 0.88 11.43 -10.93
C HIS A 118 1.22 12.46 -9.84
N ASN A 119 2.07 13.45 -10.13
CA ASN A 119 2.65 14.46 -9.24
C ASN A 119 3.63 13.91 -8.17
N PHE A 120 3.36 12.71 -7.65
CA PHE A 120 4.27 11.95 -6.79
C PHE A 120 4.46 10.54 -7.33
N LEU A 121 5.51 9.87 -6.87
CA LEU A 121 5.71 8.46 -7.12
C LEU A 121 4.72 7.66 -6.24
N PRO A 122 3.75 6.93 -6.82
CA PRO A 122 2.84 6.11 -6.02
C PRO A 122 3.60 5.01 -5.28
N GLU A 123 3.14 4.60 -4.09
CA GLU A 123 3.81 3.55 -3.29
C GLU A 123 4.00 2.25 -4.06
N ALA A 124 3.07 1.94 -4.98
CA ALA A 124 3.32 0.94 -6.02
C ALA A 124 2.63 1.32 -7.33
N PHE A 125 3.28 0.98 -8.45
CA PHE A 125 2.75 1.18 -9.79
C PHE A 125 3.02 -0.03 -10.69
N THR A 126 2.11 -0.28 -11.62
CA THR A 126 2.22 -1.41 -12.57
C THR A 126 3.18 -1.10 -13.71
N THR A 127 3.54 -2.13 -14.50
CA THR A 127 4.42 -2.00 -15.68
C THR A 127 3.88 -1.06 -16.77
N ASP A 128 2.58 -0.78 -16.78
CA ASP A 128 1.94 0.22 -17.65
C ASP A 128 1.80 1.61 -17.00
N PHE A 129 2.56 1.85 -15.92
CA PHE A 129 2.67 3.12 -15.21
C PHE A 129 1.32 3.63 -14.65
N ARG A 130 0.45 2.70 -14.25
CA ARG A 130 -0.76 3.01 -13.50
C ARG A 130 -0.52 2.83 -12.01
N VAL A 131 -1.25 3.62 -11.24
CA VAL A 131 -1.24 3.54 -9.77
C VAL A 131 -1.81 2.19 -9.34
N HIS A 132 -0.99 1.38 -8.67
CA HIS A 132 -1.42 0.14 -7.99
C HIS A 132 -1.78 0.46 -6.53
N TRP A 133 -0.87 1.09 -5.81
CA TRP A 133 -1.11 1.66 -4.48
C TRP A 133 -0.86 3.17 -4.53
N ALA A 134 -1.90 3.92 -4.18
CA ALA A 134 -1.94 5.37 -4.38
C ALA A 134 -1.36 6.18 -3.23
N GLN A 135 -1.03 5.55 -2.11
CA GLN A 135 -0.42 6.24 -0.98
C GLN A 135 0.98 6.74 -1.36
N HIS A 136 1.43 7.82 -0.74
CA HIS A 136 2.82 8.27 -0.83
C HIS A 136 3.21 8.94 0.50
N PRO A 137 3.96 8.25 1.37
CA PRO A 137 4.36 8.75 2.69
C PRO A 137 5.58 9.69 2.64
N LEU A 138 5.71 10.52 1.59
CA LEU A 138 6.82 11.45 1.39
C LEU A 138 8.21 10.79 1.28
N ARG A 139 8.25 9.69 0.51
CA ARG A 139 9.41 8.82 0.26
C ARG A 139 10.65 9.57 -0.28
N PRO A 140 11.85 9.43 0.34
CA PRO A 140 13.07 10.15 -0.04
C PRO A 140 13.87 9.59 -1.23
N GLU A 141 13.65 8.34 -1.60
CA GLU A 141 14.57 7.55 -2.40
C GLU A 141 14.78 8.13 -3.81
N PHE A 142 13.74 8.76 -4.38
CA PHE A 142 13.86 9.43 -5.67
C PHE A 142 14.70 10.73 -5.59
N ALA A 143 14.60 11.48 -4.48
CA ALA A 143 15.42 12.67 -4.26
C ALA A 143 16.89 12.29 -4.02
N GLU A 144 17.14 11.20 -3.30
CA GLU A 144 18.49 10.61 -3.12
C GLU A 144 19.14 10.33 -4.48
N SER A 145 18.49 9.54 -5.33
CA SER A 145 19.02 9.20 -6.65
C SER A 145 19.22 10.43 -7.55
N THR A 146 18.35 11.43 -7.44
CA THR A 146 18.49 12.72 -8.16
C THR A 146 19.77 13.45 -7.75
N TYR A 147 20.05 13.49 -6.44
CA TYR A 147 21.27 14.09 -5.90
C TYR A 147 22.53 13.37 -6.39
N PHE A 148 22.59 12.04 -6.27
CA PHE A 148 23.76 11.27 -6.72
C PHE A 148 24.01 11.39 -8.23
N LEU A 149 22.95 11.35 -9.05
CA LEU A 149 23.07 11.55 -10.49
C LEU A 149 23.57 12.95 -10.85
N TYR A 150 23.08 13.99 -10.17
CA TYR A 150 23.59 15.34 -10.36
C TYR A 150 25.07 15.44 -10.01
N LYS A 151 25.47 14.90 -8.86
CA LYS A 151 26.88 14.88 -8.42
C LYS A 151 27.80 14.16 -9.40
N ALA A 152 27.37 13.04 -9.96
CA ALA A 152 28.19 12.25 -10.89
C ALA A 152 28.27 12.85 -12.30
N THR A 153 27.19 13.48 -12.78
CA THR A 153 27.09 13.94 -14.18
C THR A 153 27.30 15.45 -14.35
N GLY A 154 27.01 16.25 -13.32
CA GLY A 154 26.95 17.72 -13.40
C GLY A 154 25.82 18.25 -14.29
N ASP A 155 24.87 17.40 -14.72
CA ASP A 155 23.82 17.78 -15.66
C ASP A 155 22.75 18.66 -14.97
N PRO A 156 22.56 19.92 -15.41
CA PRO A 156 21.60 20.84 -14.79
C PRO A 156 20.15 20.36 -14.89
N TYR A 157 19.85 19.36 -15.73
CA TYR A 157 18.53 18.73 -15.75
C TYR A 157 18.07 18.23 -14.38
N TYR A 158 18.97 17.66 -13.58
CA TYR A 158 18.61 17.12 -12.27
C TYR A 158 18.21 18.22 -11.28
N LEU A 159 18.70 19.46 -11.47
CA LEU A 159 18.24 20.63 -10.73
C LEU A 159 16.78 20.98 -11.07
N GLU A 160 16.40 20.92 -12.35
CA GLU A 160 15.00 21.11 -12.77
C GLU A 160 14.08 20.00 -12.25
N VAL A 161 14.58 18.76 -12.19
CA VAL A 161 13.88 17.64 -11.55
C VAL A 161 13.66 17.94 -10.06
N GLY A 162 14.72 18.32 -9.34
CA GLY A 162 14.64 18.69 -7.92
C GLY A 162 13.69 19.85 -7.66
N LYS A 163 13.68 20.86 -8.54
CA LYS A 163 12.76 21.99 -8.47
C LYS A 163 11.31 21.54 -8.58
N THR A 164 11.03 20.65 -9.53
CA THR A 164 9.69 20.06 -9.71
C THR A 164 9.25 19.29 -8.45
N LEU A 165 10.16 18.55 -7.80
CA LEU A 165 9.86 17.87 -6.53
C LEU A 165 9.49 18.85 -5.42
N ILE A 166 10.25 19.94 -5.25
CA ILE A 166 9.97 20.97 -4.26
C ILE A 166 8.63 21.67 -4.53
N GLU A 167 8.33 21.99 -5.79
CA GLU A 167 7.06 22.58 -6.20
C GLU A 167 5.90 21.63 -5.89
N ASN A 168 6.03 20.34 -6.18
CA ASN A 168 5.00 19.33 -5.86
C ASN A 168 4.81 19.17 -4.35
N LEU A 169 5.89 19.11 -3.57
CA LEU A 169 5.83 19.05 -2.10
C LEU A 169 5.07 20.27 -1.54
N ASN A 170 5.41 21.48 -1.97
CA ASN A 170 4.77 22.69 -1.48
C ASN A 170 3.31 22.82 -1.94
N LYS A 171 2.99 22.37 -3.16
CA LYS A 171 1.65 22.50 -3.72
C LYS A 171 0.67 21.46 -3.16
N TYR A 172 1.13 20.23 -2.98
CA TYR A 172 0.25 19.09 -2.69
C TYR A 172 0.41 18.52 -1.29
N ALA A 173 1.60 18.56 -0.68
CA ALA A 173 1.87 17.93 0.63
C ALA A 173 1.94 18.95 1.78
N ARG A 174 2.08 20.25 1.49
CA ARG A 174 2.17 21.30 2.52
C ARG A 174 0.85 21.48 3.26
N VAL A 175 0.94 21.50 4.58
CA VAL A 175 -0.16 21.80 5.50
C VAL A 175 0.25 22.91 6.49
N PRO A 176 -0.68 23.55 7.24
CA PRO A 176 -0.33 24.67 8.11
C PRO A 176 0.77 24.39 9.14
N CYS A 177 0.83 23.16 9.65
CA CYS A 177 1.80 22.74 10.67
C CYS A 177 3.06 22.04 10.09
N GLY A 178 3.21 21.92 8.77
CA GLY A 178 4.34 21.20 8.17
C GLY A 178 4.00 20.55 6.83
N PHE A 179 4.32 19.27 6.70
CA PHE A 179 4.00 18.45 5.53
C PHE A 179 3.24 17.20 5.98
N ALA A 180 2.32 16.72 5.15
CA ALA A 180 1.52 15.54 5.42
C ALA A 180 1.69 14.51 4.30
N ALA A 181 1.72 13.23 4.67
CA ALA A 181 1.69 12.13 3.74
C ALA A 181 0.47 12.19 2.82
N MET A 182 0.61 11.72 1.58
CA MET A 182 -0.50 11.62 0.64
C MET A 182 -1.19 10.28 0.83
N LYS A 183 -2.47 10.29 1.19
CA LYS A 183 -3.29 9.07 1.27
C LYS A 183 -3.57 8.50 -0.13
N ASP A 184 -3.83 9.37 -1.10
CA ASP A 184 -4.06 8.99 -2.50
C ASP A 184 -3.59 10.10 -3.44
N VAL A 185 -2.49 9.86 -4.16
CA VAL A 185 -1.86 10.78 -5.12
C VAL A 185 -2.78 11.20 -6.28
N ARG A 186 -3.84 10.44 -6.58
CA ARG A 186 -4.81 10.75 -7.64
C ARG A 186 -5.81 11.82 -7.19
N THR A 187 -6.19 11.76 -5.93
CA THR A 187 -7.17 12.68 -5.33
C THR A 187 -6.52 13.89 -4.67
N GLY A 188 -5.25 13.79 -4.31
CA GLY A 188 -4.56 14.80 -3.51
C GLY A 188 -4.97 14.80 -2.03
N SER A 189 -5.60 13.73 -1.54
CA SER A 189 -6.00 13.62 -0.13
C SER A 189 -4.82 13.34 0.79
N HIS A 190 -4.83 13.95 1.98
CA HIS A 190 -3.80 13.80 3.00
C HIS A 190 -4.12 12.66 3.99
N GLU A 191 -3.06 12.08 4.51
CA GLU A 191 -3.03 11.29 5.73
C GLU A 191 -2.33 12.14 6.80
N ASP A 192 -2.91 12.24 8.00
CA ASP A 192 -2.38 13.07 9.09
C ASP A 192 -1.16 12.42 9.76
N ARG A 193 -0.08 12.35 9.00
CA ARG A 193 1.19 11.69 9.36
C ARG A 193 2.34 12.35 8.61
N MET A 194 3.43 12.59 9.33
CA MET A 194 4.72 12.98 8.77
C MET A 194 5.79 12.09 9.39
N ASP A 195 6.39 11.23 8.59
CA ASP A 195 7.44 10.32 9.07
C ASP A 195 8.78 11.06 9.28
N SER A 196 9.59 10.57 10.23
CA SER A 196 10.85 11.22 10.63
C SER A 196 11.89 11.29 9.51
N PHE A 197 11.93 10.28 8.63
CA PHE A 197 12.83 10.25 7.48
C PHE A 197 12.61 11.43 6.53
N PHE A 198 11.42 12.04 6.50
CA PHE A 198 11.17 13.22 5.67
C PHE A 198 12.10 14.39 6.06
N LEU A 199 12.36 14.54 7.36
CA LEU A 199 13.28 15.56 7.87
C LEU A 199 14.74 15.16 7.70
N ALA A 200 15.06 13.88 7.96
CA ALA A 200 16.43 13.39 7.92
C ALA A 200 16.96 13.26 6.48
N GLU A 201 16.11 12.90 5.53
CA GLU A 201 16.52 12.47 4.19
C GLU A 201 16.05 13.45 3.11
N MET A 202 14.73 13.60 2.94
CA MET A 202 14.14 14.38 1.83
C MET A 202 14.71 15.81 1.78
N PHE A 203 14.64 16.54 2.91
CA PHE A 203 15.19 17.89 2.95
C PHE A 203 16.70 17.93 2.84
N LYS A 204 17.41 16.92 3.33
CA LYS A 204 18.87 16.86 3.22
C LYS A 204 19.29 16.70 1.77
N TYR A 205 18.75 15.71 1.04
CA TYR A 205 19.09 15.51 -0.37
C TYR A 205 18.69 16.70 -1.24
N LEU A 206 17.52 17.30 -1.00
CA LEU A 206 17.11 18.51 -1.73
C LEU A 206 17.99 19.71 -1.40
N TYR A 207 18.36 19.92 -0.13
CA TYR A 207 19.29 20.97 0.25
C TYR A 207 20.65 20.78 -0.42
N LEU A 208 21.21 19.57 -0.36
CA LEU A 208 22.50 19.25 -0.96
C LEU A 208 22.51 19.32 -2.49
N LEU A 209 21.35 19.09 -3.13
CA LEU A 209 21.20 19.23 -4.58
C LEU A 209 21.35 20.69 -5.04
N PHE A 210 20.91 21.65 -4.22
CA PHE A 210 20.92 23.08 -4.55
C PHE A 210 22.00 23.90 -3.83
N ALA A 211 22.67 23.33 -2.84
CA ALA A 211 23.72 24.00 -2.10
C ALA A 211 24.99 24.13 -2.96
N ASP A 212 25.54 25.33 -3.02
CA ASP A 212 26.85 25.58 -3.59
C ASP A 212 27.95 25.11 -2.61
N LYS A 213 29.17 24.86 -3.12
CA LYS A 213 30.27 24.37 -2.28
C LYS A 213 30.65 25.36 -1.17
N GLU A 214 30.43 26.63 -1.41
CA GLU A 214 30.71 27.74 -0.50
C GLU A 214 29.72 27.80 0.68
N ASP A 215 28.51 27.26 0.50
CA ASP A 215 27.48 27.21 1.55
C ASP A 215 27.68 26.02 2.51
N LEU A 216 28.49 25.05 2.12
CA LEU A 216 28.76 23.84 2.89
C LEU A 216 29.92 24.07 3.86
N THR A 217 29.69 23.78 5.14
CA THR A 217 30.68 23.96 6.22
C THR A 217 31.78 22.89 6.23
N PHE A 218 31.53 21.74 5.59
CA PHE A 218 32.44 20.62 5.47
C PHE A 218 32.29 19.99 4.08
N ASP A 219 33.33 19.28 3.64
CA ASP A 219 33.27 18.54 2.39
C ASP A 219 32.45 17.27 2.59
N ILE A 220 31.37 17.13 1.81
CA ILE A 220 30.49 15.95 1.87
C ILE A 220 31.20 14.72 1.32
N GLU A 221 32.19 14.89 0.43
CA GLU A 221 32.94 13.79 -0.16
C GLU A 221 33.82 13.05 0.87
N ASP A 222 34.05 13.65 2.05
CA ASP A 222 34.74 13.02 3.18
C ASP A 222 33.83 12.08 4.01
N TYR A 223 32.56 11.96 3.63
CA TYR A 223 31.54 11.19 4.34
C TYR A 223 30.83 10.20 3.41
N ILE A 224 30.29 9.14 4.02
CA ILE A 224 29.37 8.20 3.38
C ILE A 224 28.00 8.31 4.03
N PHE A 225 26.95 8.38 3.21
CA PHE A 225 25.57 8.39 3.69
C PHE A 225 25.17 6.99 4.15
N THR A 226 24.49 6.86 5.29
CA THR A 226 23.70 5.66 5.61
C THR A 226 22.45 5.57 4.73
N THR A 227 21.65 4.52 4.90
CA THR A 227 20.35 4.39 4.22
C THR A 227 19.39 5.51 4.67
N GLU A 228 19.39 5.86 5.96
CA GLU A 228 18.64 6.99 6.54
C GLU A 228 19.33 8.36 6.36
N ALA A 229 20.15 8.51 5.32
CA ALA A 229 20.93 9.72 4.99
C ALA A 229 21.81 10.31 6.09
N HIS A 230 22.18 9.58 7.15
CA HIS A 230 23.14 10.06 8.15
C HIS A 230 24.57 10.03 7.60
N LEU A 231 25.38 11.02 7.95
CA LEU A 231 26.75 11.13 7.47
C LEU A 231 27.68 10.36 8.40
N LEU A 232 28.33 9.33 7.87
CA LEU A 232 29.41 8.61 8.52
C LEU A 232 30.75 9.04 7.93
N PRO A 233 31.69 9.52 8.73
CA PRO A 233 32.96 9.99 8.20
C PRO A 233 33.87 8.86 7.73
N LEU A 234 34.52 9.04 6.58
CA LEU A 234 35.39 8.02 5.99
C LEU A 234 36.65 7.74 6.82
N TRP A 235 37.05 8.65 7.72
CA TRP A 235 38.18 8.40 8.63
C TRP A 235 37.92 7.30 9.67
N LEU A 236 36.66 6.85 9.84
CA LEU A 236 36.34 5.66 10.62
C LEU A 236 36.82 4.37 9.94
N SER A 237 37.30 4.46 8.70
CA SER A 237 37.85 3.32 7.99
C SER A 237 38.99 2.67 8.75
N THR A 238 38.83 1.38 9.05
CA THR A 238 39.85 0.52 9.65
C THR A 238 40.93 0.07 8.66
N ALA A 239 40.85 0.50 7.40
CA ALA A 239 41.86 0.20 6.41
C ALA A 239 43.18 0.92 6.76
N ASN A 240 44.21 0.16 7.13
CA ASN A 240 45.54 0.71 7.41
C ASN A 240 46.08 1.44 6.17
N GLN A 241 46.19 2.78 6.24
CA GLN A 241 46.86 3.63 5.23
C GLN A 241 48.38 3.39 5.10
N THR A 242 48.88 2.20 5.45
CA THR A 242 50.30 1.82 5.35
C THR A 242 50.64 0.98 4.13
N ALA A 243 49.74 0.86 3.14
CA ALA A 243 50.17 0.46 1.82
C ALA A 243 50.91 1.65 1.19
N PRO A 244 52.23 1.54 0.92
CA PRO A 244 52.95 2.65 0.31
C PRO A 244 52.29 2.94 -1.03
N ARG A 245 51.96 4.21 -1.31
CA ARG A 245 51.73 4.67 -2.68
C ARG A 245 52.95 4.21 -3.47
N LYS A 246 52.80 3.15 -4.27
CA LYS A 246 53.79 2.82 -5.28
C LYS A 246 53.83 4.06 -6.15
N ASN A 247 54.96 4.76 -6.12
CA ASN A 247 55.26 5.78 -7.12
C ASN A 247 55.33 5.04 -8.46
N ILE A 248 54.19 4.97 -9.15
CA ILE A 248 54.13 4.47 -10.52
C ILE A 248 54.72 5.59 -11.37
N THR A 249 56.04 5.57 -11.49
CA THR A 249 56.69 6.10 -12.68
C THR A 249 56.07 5.38 -13.88
N THR A 250 55.46 6.19 -14.74
CA THR A 250 55.04 5.89 -16.12
C THR A 250 55.86 4.78 -16.76
N GLU A 251 55.28 3.58 -16.82
CA GLU A 251 55.47 2.63 -17.90
C GLU A 251 54.15 1.90 -18.06
N TYR A 252 53.49 2.16 -19.20
CA TYR A 252 52.23 1.54 -19.60
C TYR A 252 52.48 0.04 -19.82
N THR A 253 52.34 -0.77 -18.79
CA THR A 253 51.96 -2.16 -18.95
C THR A 253 50.44 -2.22 -19.01
N GLU A 254 49.91 -2.56 -20.18
CA GLU A 254 48.51 -2.91 -20.42
C GLU A 254 48.07 -3.93 -19.36
N LEU A 255 47.42 -3.45 -18.31
CA LEU A 255 46.55 -4.25 -17.48
C LEU A 255 45.24 -4.38 -18.25
N ASP A 256 44.70 -5.58 -18.29
CA ASP A 256 43.46 -5.92 -18.98
C ASP A 256 42.28 -5.17 -18.34
N ASP A 257 41.99 -3.97 -18.86
CA ASP A 257 40.93 -3.02 -18.45
C ASP A 257 39.50 -3.55 -18.70
N SER A 258 39.34 -4.85 -18.99
CA SER A 258 38.01 -5.46 -19.20
C SER A 258 37.28 -5.79 -17.90
N ASN A 259 37.96 -5.76 -16.74
CA ASN A 259 37.39 -6.16 -15.46
C ASN A 259 37.16 -4.95 -14.54
N PHE A 260 36.04 -4.24 -14.73
CA PHE A 260 35.54 -3.13 -13.91
C PHE A 260 35.20 -3.52 -12.45
N ASP A 261 35.56 -4.72 -12.01
CA ASP A 261 35.20 -5.29 -10.70
C ASP A 261 35.89 -4.61 -9.51
N TRP A 262 37.02 -3.93 -9.74
CA TRP A 262 37.93 -3.42 -8.67
C TRP A 262 38.24 -1.92 -8.76
N THR A 263 37.64 -1.20 -9.69
CA THR A 263 37.88 0.23 -9.89
C THR A 263 36.55 0.95 -10.00
N CYS A 264 36.34 1.98 -9.17
CA CYS A 264 35.32 2.99 -9.43
C CYS A 264 35.69 3.66 -10.76
N PRO A 265 34.90 3.48 -11.83
CA PRO A 265 35.26 4.05 -13.11
C PRO A 265 35.22 5.57 -13.02
N ASN A 266 36.31 6.22 -13.40
CA ASN A 266 36.39 7.68 -13.42
C ASN A 266 35.38 8.21 -14.44
N THR A 267 34.50 9.11 -13.99
CA THR A 267 33.50 9.76 -14.86
C THR A 267 34.18 10.47 -16.04
N GLN A 268 35.38 11.01 -15.88
CA GLN A 268 36.15 11.64 -16.98
C GLN A 268 36.66 10.66 -18.04
N ILE A 269 36.71 9.36 -17.73
CA ILE A 269 37.17 8.30 -18.64
C ILE A 269 35.97 7.59 -19.29
N LEU A 270 34.87 7.42 -18.55
CA LEU A 270 33.60 6.93 -19.11
C LEU A 270 32.93 7.96 -20.02
N PHE A 271 33.13 9.24 -19.76
CA PHE A 271 32.58 10.36 -20.52
C PHE A 271 33.72 11.18 -21.12
N PRO A 272 33.97 11.14 -22.44
CA PRO A 272 34.87 12.09 -23.08
C PRO A 272 34.21 13.48 -23.13
N ASN A 273 34.06 14.16 -21.97
CA ASN A 273 33.50 15.50 -21.83
C ASN A 273 32.31 15.80 -22.76
N ASP A 274 31.40 14.84 -22.94
CA ASP A 274 30.21 15.01 -23.78
C ASP A 274 29.03 15.40 -22.88
N PRO A 275 28.69 16.71 -22.78
CA PRO A 275 27.57 17.17 -21.96
C PRO A 275 26.22 16.64 -22.46
N MET A 276 26.16 16.05 -23.67
CA MET A 276 24.94 15.52 -24.26
C MET A 276 24.70 14.04 -23.97
N TYR A 277 25.63 13.33 -23.32
CA TYR A 277 25.51 11.88 -23.07
C TYR A 277 24.26 11.54 -22.28
N ALA A 278 24.08 12.17 -21.12
CA ALA A 278 22.90 11.95 -20.27
C ALA A 278 21.61 12.35 -20.99
N GLN A 279 21.65 13.43 -21.77
CA GLN A 279 20.50 13.85 -22.59
C GLN A 279 20.14 12.79 -23.65
N SER A 280 21.13 12.17 -24.31
CA SER A 280 20.91 11.17 -25.35
C SER A 280 20.20 9.90 -24.83
N ILE A 281 20.42 9.55 -23.56
CA ILE A 281 19.77 8.42 -22.88
C ILE A 281 18.35 8.80 -22.45
N ARG A 282 18.15 10.04 -21.99
CA ARG A 282 16.84 10.52 -21.50
C ARG A 282 15.84 10.81 -22.61
N GLU A 283 16.30 11.31 -23.76
CA GLU A 283 15.43 11.71 -24.88
C GLU A 283 14.46 10.60 -25.35
N PRO A 284 14.91 9.34 -25.55
CA PRO A 284 14.02 8.23 -25.89
C PRO A 284 12.92 7.98 -24.84
N LEU A 285 13.20 8.28 -23.57
CA LEU A 285 12.36 7.97 -22.43
C LEU A 285 11.38 9.10 -22.05
N LYS A 286 11.61 10.32 -22.55
CA LYS A 286 10.93 11.58 -22.19
C LYS A 286 9.39 11.59 -22.33
N ASN A 287 8.77 10.54 -22.88
CA ASN A 287 7.31 10.38 -23.02
C ASN A 287 6.86 8.91 -22.91
N VAL A 288 7.66 8.01 -22.32
CA VAL A 288 7.31 6.58 -22.26
C VAL A 288 6.00 6.34 -21.51
N VAL A 289 5.80 7.07 -20.42
CA VAL A 289 4.61 7.00 -19.57
C VAL A 289 3.36 7.59 -20.24
N ASP A 290 3.54 8.57 -21.13
CA ASP A 290 2.47 9.19 -21.92
C ASP A 290 2.05 8.35 -23.12
N LYS A 291 2.99 7.58 -23.71
CA LYS A 291 2.73 6.66 -24.82
C LYS A 291 1.94 5.41 -24.40
N SER A 292 1.92 5.08 -23.10
CA SER A 292 1.14 3.98 -22.51
C SER A 292 -0.35 4.28 -22.35
N CYS A 293 -0.76 5.53 -22.59
CA CYS A 293 -2.16 5.90 -22.77
C CYS A 293 -2.43 6.06 -24.28
N PRO A 294 -3.51 5.47 -24.83
CA PRO A 294 -4.00 5.93 -26.12
C PRO A 294 -4.38 7.39 -25.91
N ARG A 295 -3.55 8.32 -26.41
CA ARG A 295 -4.04 9.67 -26.66
C ARG A 295 -5.30 9.47 -27.48
N GLY A 296 -6.42 10.00 -27.01
CA GLY A 296 -7.58 10.16 -27.85
C GLY A 296 -7.06 10.83 -29.11
N VAL A 297 -7.00 10.07 -30.20
CA VAL A 297 -6.75 10.64 -31.51
C VAL A 297 -7.92 11.58 -31.67
N SER A 298 -7.67 12.88 -31.49
CA SER A 298 -8.46 13.90 -32.17
C SER A 298 -8.38 13.50 -33.63
N ARG A 299 -9.41 12.79 -34.09
CA ARG A 299 -9.66 12.53 -35.50
C ARG A 299 -9.82 13.90 -36.12
N ALA A 300 -8.70 14.47 -36.56
CA ALA A 300 -8.72 15.36 -37.69
C ALA A 300 -9.42 14.59 -38.81
N GLU A 301 -10.47 15.21 -39.31
CA GLU A 301 -11.37 14.70 -40.31
C GLU A 301 -10.60 14.23 -41.55
N GLU A 302 -10.62 12.93 -41.79
CA GLU A 302 -10.77 12.41 -43.14
C GLU A 302 -11.95 11.46 -43.15
N SER A 303 -13.12 12.06 -43.36
CA SER A 303 -14.34 11.33 -43.70
C SER A 303 -14.36 11.09 -45.21
N LEU A 304 -14.08 9.85 -45.60
CA LEU A 304 -14.91 9.13 -46.57
C LEU A 304 -14.87 7.62 -46.28
N GLY A 305 -15.89 7.13 -45.56
CA GLY A 305 -16.21 5.69 -45.43
C GLY A 305 -15.87 5.04 -44.08
N THR A 306 -16.92 4.72 -43.29
CA THR A 306 -16.97 3.71 -42.18
C THR A 306 -15.75 3.64 -41.25
N GLY A 307 -15.79 4.36 -40.11
CA GLY A 307 -14.75 4.30 -39.09
C GLY A 307 -14.65 2.94 -38.35
N PRO A 308 -13.50 2.61 -37.73
CA PRO A 308 -13.34 1.39 -36.94
C PRO A 308 -14.20 1.48 -35.66
N LYS A 309 -14.99 0.44 -35.39
CA LYS A 309 -15.70 0.27 -34.13
C LYS A 309 -14.69 0.06 -32.99
N PRO A 310 -14.95 0.56 -31.76
CA PRO A 310 -14.09 0.30 -30.59
C PRO A 310 -14.01 -1.21 -30.28
N PRO A 311 -12.90 -1.70 -29.70
CA PRO A 311 -12.74 -3.12 -29.39
C PRO A 311 -13.76 -3.58 -28.33
N LEU A 312 -14.25 -4.81 -28.50
CA LEU A 312 -15.26 -5.42 -27.62
C LEU A 312 -14.66 -5.65 -26.22
N ARG A 313 -15.27 -5.07 -25.18
CA ARG A 313 -14.85 -5.25 -23.78
C ARG A 313 -15.41 -6.55 -23.22
N ALA A 314 -14.71 -7.12 -22.24
CA ALA A 314 -15.11 -8.37 -21.59
C ALA A 314 -16.48 -8.26 -20.90
N ARG A 315 -16.76 -7.13 -20.25
CA ARG A 315 -18.06 -6.87 -19.58
C ARG A 315 -19.26 -6.81 -20.54
N ASP A 316 -19.02 -6.45 -21.80
CA ASP A 316 -20.06 -6.26 -22.82
C ASP A 316 -20.21 -7.51 -23.71
N PHE A 317 -19.39 -8.53 -23.46
CA PHE A 317 -19.42 -9.78 -24.21
C PHE A 317 -20.69 -10.57 -23.94
N MET A 318 -21.27 -11.12 -25.01
CA MET A 318 -22.45 -11.97 -24.95
C MET A 318 -22.20 -13.16 -25.86
N ALA A 319 -22.11 -14.36 -25.28
CA ALA A 319 -21.86 -15.59 -26.04
C ALA A 319 -22.99 -15.95 -27.03
N SER A 320 -24.16 -15.34 -26.88
CA SER A 320 -25.32 -15.50 -27.77
C SER A 320 -25.34 -14.52 -28.95
N ASN A 321 -24.49 -13.48 -28.95
CA ASN A 321 -24.49 -12.47 -30.01
C ASN A 321 -23.53 -12.87 -31.15
N PRO A 322 -24.02 -13.10 -32.38
CA PRO A 322 -23.17 -13.51 -33.50
C PRO A 322 -22.12 -12.47 -33.88
N GLU A 323 -22.40 -11.17 -33.70
CA GLU A 323 -21.43 -10.10 -33.99
C GLU A 323 -20.24 -10.14 -33.02
N HIS A 324 -20.49 -10.47 -31.75
CA HIS A 324 -19.45 -10.56 -30.73
C HIS A 324 -18.53 -11.77 -30.98
N LEU A 325 -19.09 -12.87 -31.47
CA LEU A 325 -18.32 -14.05 -31.85
C LEU A 325 -17.41 -13.80 -33.06
N GLU A 326 -17.87 -12.99 -34.03
CA GLU A 326 -17.08 -12.61 -35.19
C GLU A 326 -15.91 -11.67 -34.80
N ILE A 327 -16.15 -10.73 -33.88
CA ILE A 327 -15.12 -9.86 -33.32
C ILE A 327 -14.08 -10.66 -32.53
N LEU A 328 -14.49 -11.63 -31.70
CA LEU A 328 -13.57 -12.52 -30.98
C LEU A 328 -12.68 -13.30 -31.93
N LYS A 329 -13.27 -13.87 -32.98
CA LYS A 329 -12.51 -14.60 -34.00
C LYS A 329 -11.49 -13.70 -34.69
N LYS A 330 -11.84 -12.45 -34.97
CA LYS A 330 -10.92 -11.45 -35.53
C LYS A 330 -9.76 -11.12 -34.58
N MET A 331 -10.03 -11.09 -33.27
CA MET A 331 -9.03 -10.89 -32.22
C MET A 331 -8.21 -12.16 -31.88
N GLY A 332 -8.41 -13.26 -32.62
CA GLY A 332 -7.72 -14.52 -32.37
C GLY A 332 -8.19 -15.24 -31.10
N VAL A 333 -9.38 -14.91 -30.58
CA VAL A 333 -10.01 -15.61 -29.44
C VAL A 333 -11.06 -16.57 -29.95
N SER A 334 -10.91 -17.84 -29.62
CA SER A 334 -11.81 -18.93 -29.99
C SER A 334 -12.64 -19.38 -28.79
N LEU A 335 -13.89 -19.75 -29.04
CA LEU A 335 -14.84 -20.18 -28.03
C LEU A 335 -15.12 -21.68 -28.21
N ILE A 336 -14.71 -22.47 -27.22
CA ILE A 336 -14.85 -23.93 -27.20
C ILE A 336 -15.98 -24.30 -26.25
N HIS A 337 -16.99 -25.01 -26.75
CA HIS A 337 -18.04 -25.57 -25.92
C HIS A 337 -17.59 -26.93 -25.39
N LEU A 338 -17.54 -27.05 -24.06
CA LEU A 338 -17.23 -28.30 -23.38
C LEU A 338 -18.49 -29.18 -23.33
N LYS A 339 -18.29 -30.50 -23.24
CA LYS A 339 -19.38 -31.50 -23.22
C LYS A 339 -20.32 -31.38 -22.00
N ASP A 340 -19.93 -30.60 -21.01
CA ASP A 340 -20.66 -30.33 -19.77
C ASP A 340 -21.50 -29.03 -19.81
N GLY A 341 -21.57 -28.37 -20.97
CA GLY A 341 -22.31 -27.11 -21.14
C GLY A 341 -21.52 -25.86 -20.69
N ARG A 342 -20.26 -26.00 -20.26
CA ARG A 342 -19.37 -24.86 -20.00
C ARG A 342 -18.74 -24.34 -21.29
N VAL A 343 -18.39 -23.06 -21.27
CA VAL A 343 -17.73 -22.37 -22.37
C VAL A 343 -16.30 -22.03 -21.97
N GLN A 344 -15.34 -22.40 -22.80
CA GLN A 344 -13.93 -22.09 -22.61
C GLN A 344 -13.45 -21.16 -23.72
N LEU A 345 -12.87 -20.03 -23.33
CA LEU A 345 -12.23 -19.10 -24.26
C LEU A 345 -10.73 -19.45 -24.36
N VAL A 346 -10.22 -19.54 -25.59
CA VAL A 346 -8.81 -19.85 -25.87
C VAL A 346 -8.26 -18.84 -26.86
N GLN A 347 -7.14 -18.21 -26.52
CA GLN A 347 -6.50 -17.19 -27.35
C GLN A 347 -5.36 -17.80 -28.18
N HIS A 348 -5.39 -17.52 -29.47
CA HIS A 348 -4.42 -17.92 -30.48
C HIS A 348 -3.99 -16.67 -31.24
N ALA A 349 -2.93 -16.00 -30.77
CA ALA A 349 -2.44 -14.74 -31.36
C ALA A 349 -2.16 -14.83 -32.88
N ILE A 350 -1.75 -16.01 -33.37
CA ILE A 350 -1.44 -16.26 -34.80
C ILE A 350 -2.71 -16.25 -35.67
N GLN A 351 -3.87 -16.52 -35.07
CA GLN A 351 -5.16 -16.57 -35.77
C GLN A 351 -5.86 -15.19 -35.80
N ALA A 352 -5.29 -14.17 -35.18
CA ALA A 352 -5.83 -12.82 -35.21
C ALA A 352 -5.63 -12.17 -36.59
N ALA A 353 -6.53 -11.26 -36.96
CA ALA A 353 -6.51 -10.59 -38.27
C ALA A 353 -5.35 -9.58 -38.40
N SER A 354 -4.86 -9.04 -37.28
CA SER A 354 -3.71 -8.14 -37.23
C SER A 354 -2.99 -8.25 -35.88
N SER A 355 -1.78 -7.70 -35.78
CA SER A 355 -1.06 -7.60 -34.50
C SER A 355 -1.83 -6.79 -33.46
N LEU A 356 -2.53 -5.74 -33.90
CA LEU A 356 -3.38 -4.92 -33.03
C LEU A 356 -4.61 -5.70 -32.52
N ASP A 357 -5.28 -6.46 -33.40
CA ASP A 357 -6.41 -7.30 -33.00
C ASP A 357 -5.94 -8.44 -32.04
N ALA A 358 -4.69 -8.92 -32.16
CA ALA A 358 -4.13 -9.93 -31.26
C ALA A 358 -3.87 -9.37 -29.85
N GLU A 359 -3.42 -8.11 -29.74
CA GLU A 359 -3.28 -7.39 -28.47
C GLU A 359 -4.63 -7.13 -27.81
N ASP A 360 -5.63 -6.72 -28.59
CA ASP A 360 -7.01 -6.56 -28.11
C ASP A 360 -7.59 -7.90 -27.61
N GLY A 361 -7.27 -9.01 -28.29
CA GLY A 361 -7.64 -10.37 -27.85
C GLY A 361 -6.99 -10.79 -26.52
N LEU A 362 -5.74 -10.40 -26.27
CA LEU A 362 -5.07 -10.63 -24.97
C LEU A 362 -5.74 -9.81 -23.85
N ARG A 363 -6.05 -8.55 -24.13
CA ARG A 363 -6.71 -7.66 -23.18
C ARG A 363 -8.10 -8.16 -22.80
N PHE A 364 -8.86 -8.65 -23.79
CA PHE A 364 -10.17 -9.25 -23.58
C PHE A 364 -10.10 -10.47 -22.63
N MET A 365 -9.11 -11.35 -22.83
CA MET A 365 -8.91 -12.52 -21.96
C MET A 365 -8.53 -12.14 -20.53
N GLN A 366 -7.67 -11.12 -20.37
CA GLN A 366 -7.26 -10.64 -19.06
C GLN A 366 -8.44 -10.06 -18.26
N GLU A 367 -9.28 -9.24 -18.89
CA GLU A 367 -10.50 -8.72 -18.25
C GLU A 367 -11.49 -9.85 -17.91
N MET A 368 -11.61 -10.90 -18.73
CA MET A 368 -12.45 -12.06 -18.42
C MET A 368 -11.97 -12.85 -17.19
N ILE A 369 -10.66 -13.01 -17.03
CA ILE A 369 -10.06 -13.65 -15.85
C ILE A 369 -10.30 -12.80 -14.60
N GLU A 370 -10.12 -11.48 -14.72
CA GLU A 370 -10.32 -10.55 -13.62
C GLU A 370 -11.78 -10.52 -13.16
N LEU A 371 -12.74 -10.41 -14.08
CA LEU A 371 -14.17 -10.48 -13.78
C LEU A 371 -14.57 -11.81 -13.13
N SER A 372 -14.00 -12.93 -13.60
CA SER A 372 -14.23 -14.24 -12.99
C SER A 372 -13.65 -14.31 -11.56
N SER A 373 -12.50 -13.69 -11.30
CA SER A 373 -11.88 -13.65 -9.97
C SER A 373 -12.60 -12.72 -8.99
N GLN A 374 -13.12 -11.59 -9.48
CA GLN A 374 -13.90 -10.64 -8.69
C GLN A 374 -15.25 -11.24 -8.30
N GLN A 375 -15.94 -11.93 -9.22
CA GLN A 375 -17.15 -12.69 -8.88
C GLN A 375 -16.91 -13.78 -7.83
N GLN A 376 -15.72 -14.40 -7.82
CA GLN A 376 -15.34 -15.36 -6.76
C GLN A 376 -15.09 -14.68 -5.41
N LYS A 377 -14.50 -13.47 -5.39
CA LYS A 377 -14.26 -12.70 -4.16
C LYS A 377 -15.52 -12.09 -3.58
N GLU A 378 -16.45 -11.59 -4.41
CA GLU A 378 -17.73 -11.01 -3.96
C GLU A 378 -18.69 -12.06 -3.38
N GLN A 379 -18.48 -13.35 -3.64
CA GLN A 379 -19.30 -14.44 -3.10
C GLN A 379 -18.87 -14.93 -1.71
N GLN A 380 -17.76 -14.44 -1.15
CA GLN A 380 -17.32 -14.81 0.20
C GLN A 380 -17.72 -13.73 1.22
N LEU A 381 -18.92 -13.87 1.80
CA LEU A 381 -19.30 -13.14 3.01
C LEU A 381 -18.31 -13.42 4.16
N PRO A 382 -18.06 -12.45 5.04
CA PRO A 382 -17.10 -12.62 6.14
C PRO A 382 -17.49 -13.81 7.04
N PRO A 383 -16.48 -14.53 7.59
CA PRO A 383 -16.72 -15.66 8.48
C PRO A 383 -17.53 -15.26 9.71
N ARG A 384 -18.34 -16.20 10.22
CA ARG A 384 -19.11 -16.08 11.47
C ARG A 384 -18.36 -16.78 12.61
N ALA A 385 -18.82 -16.57 13.84
CA ALA A 385 -18.20 -17.18 15.02
C ALA A 385 -19.21 -18.01 15.83
N VAL A 386 -18.74 -19.16 16.31
CA VAL A 386 -19.40 -19.97 17.35
C VAL A 386 -18.50 -20.00 18.57
N GLN A 387 -18.98 -19.50 19.72
CA GLN A 387 -18.22 -19.50 20.97
C GLN A 387 -18.85 -20.43 22.01
N ILE A 388 -18.04 -21.24 22.70
CA ILE A 388 -18.51 -22.06 23.82
C ILE A 388 -18.48 -21.22 25.10
N VAL A 389 -19.64 -20.96 25.69
CA VAL A 389 -19.81 -20.03 26.83
C VAL A 389 -19.99 -20.73 28.18
N SER A 390 -20.28 -22.04 28.19
CA SER A 390 -20.35 -22.85 29.40
C SER A 390 -18.96 -23.15 30.00
N HIS A 391 -18.95 -23.66 31.24
CA HIS A 391 -17.74 -24.16 31.90
C HIS A 391 -17.16 -25.35 31.11
N PRO A 392 -15.82 -25.50 31.00
CA PRO A 392 -14.74 -24.64 31.52
C PRO A 392 -14.31 -23.52 30.54
N PHE A 393 -14.97 -23.37 29.39
CA PHE A 393 -14.46 -22.57 28.28
C PHE A 393 -14.71 -21.05 28.44
N PHE A 394 -15.86 -20.64 29.00
CA PHE A 394 -16.19 -19.23 29.28
C PHE A 394 -15.88 -18.25 28.13
N GLY A 395 -16.16 -18.66 26.89
CA GLY A 395 -15.95 -17.86 25.67
C GLY A 395 -14.53 -17.88 25.11
N ARG A 396 -13.58 -18.62 25.69
CA ARG A 396 -12.18 -18.75 25.21
C ARG A 396 -12.06 -19.53 23.91
N VAL A 397 -12.94 -20.50 23.69
CA VAL A 397 -12.97 -21.28 22.45
C VAL A 397 -13.85 -20.57 21.44
N VAL A 398 -13.23 -20.12 20.36
CA VAL A 398 -13.87 -19.45 19.21
C VAL A 398 -13.69 -20.33 17.99
N LEU A 399 -14.79 -20.73 17.36
CA LEU A 399 -14.81 -21.58 16.18
C LEU A 399 -15.29 -20.78 14.98
N THR A 400 -14.50 -20.80 13.91
CA THR A 400 -14.82 -20.11 12.66
C THR A 400 -15.92 -20.86 11.90
N ALA A 401 -16.96 -20.16 11.49
CA ALA A 401 -18.15 -20.76 10.88
C ALA A 401 -18.55 -20.11 9.55
N GLY A 402 -19.06 -20.93 8.62
CA GLY A 402 -19.65 -20.48 7.37
C GLY A 402 -21.07 -19.94 7.58
N PRO A 403 -21.45 -18.81 6.95
CA PRO A 403 -22.80 -18.26 7.06
C PRO A 403 -23.83 -19.05 6.25
N ALA A 404 -25.12 -18.84 6.51
CA ALA A 404 -26.23 -19.27 5.66
C ALA A 404 -26.80 -18.10 4.85
N GLN A 405 -27.41 -18.37 3.69
CA GLN A 405 -28.18 -17.39 2.91
C GLN A 405 -29.60 -17.16 3.43
N PHE A 406 -30.03 -18.00 4.37
CA PHE A 406 -31.39 -18.08 4.90
C PHE A 406 -31.34 -18.11 6.42
N GLY A 407 -32.47 -17.87 7.08
CA GLY A 407 -32.55 -17.77 8.53
C GLY A 407 -32.29 -16.36 9.06
N MET A 408 -32.15 -16.26 10.37
CA MET A 408 -31.86 -14.99 11.04
C MET A 408 -30.48 -14.45 10.66
N ASP A 409 -30.44 -13.21 10.20
CA ASP A 409 -29.20 -12.50 9.89
C ASP A 409 -28.49 -12.04 11.17
N LEU A 410 -27.46 -12.79 11.56
CA LEU A 410 -26.65 -12.50 12.75
C LEU A 410 -25.92 -11.15 12.68
N SER A 411 -25.73 -10.56 11.49
CA SER A 411 -25.07 -9.25 11.36
C SER A 411 -25.94 -8.09 11.85
N LYS A 412 -27.27 -8.23 11.72
CA LYS A 412 -28.26 -7.24 12.16
C LYS A 412 -28.58 -7.39 13.65
N HIS A 413 -28.45 -8.59 14.20
CA HIS A 413 -28.74 -8.89 15.60
C HIS A 413 -27.47 -8.93 16.46
N LYS A 414 -27.08 -7.76 16.99
CA LYS A 414 -25.87 -7.60 17.84
C LYS A 414 -25.81 -8.54 19.04
N SER A 415 -26.93 -9.06 19.55
CA SER A 415 -26.96 -10.01 20.67
C SER A 415 -26.52 -11.43 20.30
N GLY A 416 -26.63 -11.82 19.02
CA GLY A 416 -26.43 -13.21 18.59
C GLY A 416 -27.50 -14.15 19.14
N ALA A 417 -27.37 -15.45 18.87
CA ALA A 417 -28.24 -16.51 19.42
C ALA A 417 -27.46 -17.38 20.40
N ARG A 418 -27.94 -17.47 21.64
CA ARG A 418 -27.29 -18.21 22.74
C ARG A 418 -28.19 -19.35 23.20
N GLY A 419 -27.65 -20.55 23.36
CA GLY A 419 -28.41 -21.70 23.84
C GLY A 419 -27.57 -22.95 24.09
N PHE A 420 -28.15 -23.91 24.81
CA PHE A 420 -27.54 -25.22 25.01
C PHE A 420 -27.53 -26.02 23.71
N VAL A 421 -26.49 -26.82 23.48
CA VAL A 421 -26.38 -27.65 22.28
C VAL A 421 -27.05 -29.00 22.51
N ALA A 422 -27.79 -29.48 21.52
CA ALA A 422 -28.36 -30.82 21.52
C ALA A 422 -28.27 -31.46 20.13
N VAL A 423 -27.93 -32.75 20.08
CA VAL A 423 -27.77 -33.49 18.82
C VAL A 423 -29.15 -33.93 18.29
N SER A 424 -29.41 -33.68 17.00
CA SER A 424 -30.66 -34.09 16.36
C SER A 424 -30.70 -35.59 16.08
N LYS A 425 -31.90 -36.18 16.07
CA LYS A 425 -32.14 -37.56 15.60
C LYS A 425 -33.19 -37.56 14.48
N PRO A 426 -32.84 -37.90 13.23
CA PRO A 426 -31.54 -38.40 12.79
C PRO A 426 -30.44 -37.32 12.82
N TYR A 427 -29.19 -37.76 12.93
CA TYR A 427 -28.03 -36.85 13.02
C TYR A 427 -27.85 -35.99 11.77
N ASN A 428 -28.25 -36.51 10.60
CA ASN A 428 -28.22 -35.76 9.35
C ASN A 428 -29.35 -34.71 9.23
N GLY A 429 -30.36 -34.69 10.10
CA GLY A 429 -31.48 -33.74 10.05
C GLY A 429 -32.31 -33.73 8.76
N CYS A 430 -32.19 -34.76 7.91
CA CYS A 430 -32.86 -34.78 6.60
C CYS A 430 -34.32 -35.24 6.65
N SER A 431 -34.70 -36.04 7.65
CA SER A 431 -36.09 -36.40 7.90
C SER A 431 -36.64 -35.65 9.11
N GLU A 432 -37.94 -35.81 9.37
CA GLU A 432 -38.56 -35.29 10.59
C GLU A 432 -37.78 -35.71 11.84
N ILE A 433 -37.58 -34.76 12.75
CA ILE A 433 -36.83 -34.97 13.98
C ILE A 433 -37.64 -35.82 14.94
N THR A 434 -37.06 -36.95 15.35
CA THR A 434 -37.66 -37.94 16.26
C THR A 434 -37.47 -37.58 17.74
N ASN A 435 -36.57 -36.66 18.08
CA ASN A 435 -36.30 -36.19 19.45
C ASN A 435 -36.62 -34.69 19.68
N PRO A 436 -37.83 -34.20 19.36
CA PRO A 436 -38.15 -32.77 19.47
C PRO A 436 -38.00 -32.23 20.91
N GLU A 437 -38.37 -33.02 21.92
CA GLU A 437 -38.22 -32.65 23.34
C GLU A 437 -36.77 -32.36 23.73
N ALA A 438 -35.79 -32.97 23.06
CA ALA A 438 -34.37 -32.72 23.32
C ALA A 438 -33.84 -31.46 22.64
N LEU A 439 -34.50 -30.99 21.56
CA LEU A 439 -34.09 -29.83 20.76
C LEU A 439 -34.83 -28.55 21.12
N LYS A 440 -35.96 -28.64 21.81
CA LYS A 440 -36.76 -27.49 22.20
C LYS A 440 -35.94 -26.47 23.00
N ASP A 441 -35.96 -25.22 22.55
CA ASP A 441 -35.21 -24.09 23.13
C ASP A 441 -33.68 -24.28 23.16
N LYS A 442 -33.15 -25.16 22.29
CA LYS A 442 -31.71 -25.47 22.18
C LYS A 442 -31.18 -25.23 20.76
N ILE A 443 -29.85 -25.20 20.64
CA ILE A 443 -29.13 -25.15 19.35
C ILE A 443 -28.96 -26.59 18.85
N ALA A 444 -29.57 -26.89 17.70
CA ALA A 444 -29.52 -28.22 17.12
C ALA A 444 -28.20 -28.47 16.40
N LEU A 445 -27.51 -29.55 16.77
CA LEU A 445 -26.29 -30.01 16.12
C LEU A 445 -26.63 -31.13 15.12
N MET A 446 -26.23 -30.94 13.87
CA MET A 446 -26.51 -31.85 12.75
C MET A 446 -25.27 -32.08 11.91
N GLN A 447 -25.23 -33.18 11.17
CA GLN A 447 -24.21 -33.43 10.16
C GLN A 447 -24.70 -33.04 8.76
N ARG A 448 -23.75 -32.66 7.91
CA ARG A 448 -23.94 -32.60 6.46
C ARG A 448 -24.41 -33.97 5.97
N GLY A 449 -25.32 -33.96 5.00
CA GLY A 449 -25.92 -35.16 4.44
C GLY A 449 -26.46 -34.89 3.05
N GLN A 450 -27.26 -35.81 2.53
CA GLN A 450 -27.73 -35.78 1.13
C GLN A 450 -28.88 -34.78 0.86
N CYS A 451 -29.44 -34.17 1.90
CA CYS A 451 -30.51 -33.16 1.79
C CYS A 451 -29.95 -31.72 1.82
N MET A 452 -30.75 -30.77 1.34
CA MET A 452 -30.38 -29.34 1.30
C MET A 452 -30.33 -28.73 2.72
N PHE A 453 -29.47 -27.72 2.93
CA PHE A 453 -29.31 -27.10 4.25
C PHE A 453 -30.58 -26.38 4.74
N ALA A 454 -31.34 -25.74 3.84
CA ALA A 454 -32.61 -25.09 4.16
C ALA A 454 -33.67 -26.09 4.66
N GLU A 455 -33.67 -27.32 4.13
CA GLU A 455 -34.57 -28.38 4.58
C GLU A 455 -34.26 -28.81 6.03
N LYS A 456 -32.97 -28.97 6.37
CA LYS A 456 -32.52 -29.23 7.74
C LYS A 456 -32.99 -28.14 8.69
N ALA A 457 -32.85 -26.88 8.29
CA ALA A 457 -33.27 -25.72 9.09
C ALA A 457 -34.78 -25.75 9.39
N ARG A 458 -35.63 -26.08 8.41
CA ARG A 458 -37.07 -26.24 8.62
C ARG A 458 -37.40 -27.39 9.59
N ASN A 459 -36.70 -28.52 9.48
CA ASN A 459 -36.92 -29.68 10.34
C ASN A 459 -36.59 -29.36 11.82
N ILE A 460 -35.49 -28.67 12.09
CA ILE A 460 -35.13 -28.29 13.47
C ILE A 460 -36.02 -27.15 14.00
N GLN A 461 -36.43 -26.22 13.15
CA GLN A 461 -37.35 -25.15 13.52
C GLN A 461 -38.72 -25.73 13.91
N LYS A 462 -39.23 -26.70 13.15
CA LYS A 462 -40.44 -27.45 13.48
C LYS A 462 -40.31 -28.21 14.81
N ALA A 463 -39.10 -28.67 15.13
CA ALA A 463 -38.78 -29.32 16.41
C ALA A 463 -38.62 -28.32 17.59
N GLY A 464 -38.69 -27.01 17.35
CA GLY A 464 -38.59 -25.97 18.38
C GLY A 464 -37.16 -25.56 18.74
N ALA A 465 -36.18 -25.83 17.89
CA ALA A 465 -34.81 -25.35 18.08
C ALA A 465 -34.72 -23.82 17.87
N ILE A 466 -33.82 -23.16 18.59
CA ILE A 466 -33.60 -21.70 18.50
C ILE A 466 -32.44 -21.32 17.56
N GLY A 467 -31.77 -22.31 16.97
CA GLY A 467 -30.66 -22.16 16.04
C GLY A 467 -30.10 -23.52 15.64
N GLY A 468 -29.24 -23.57 14.62
CA GLY A 468 -28.63 -24.82 14.16
C GLY A 468 -27.19 -24.68 13.70
N ILE A 469 -26.41 -25.73 13.96
CA ILE A 469 -25.03 -25.88 13.49
C ILE A 469 -24.96 -27.15 12.65
N VAL A 470 -24.44 -27.03 11.42
CA VAL A 470 -24.20 -28.17 10.53
C VAL A 470 -22.71 -28.45 10.46
N ILE A 471 -22.29 -29.65 10.86
CA ILE A 471 -20.90 -30.13 10.82
C ILE A 471 -20.65 -30.86 9.50
N ASP A 472 -19.52 -30.58 8.85
CA ASP A 472 -19.08 -31.29 7.65
C ASP A 472 -18.84 -32.80 7.90
N ASP A 473 -19.21 -33.62 6.93
CA ASP A 473 -19.04 -35.07 6.98
C ASP A 473 -17.67 -35.54 6.50
N ASN A 474 -16.88 -34.66 5.87
CA ASN A 474 -15.53 -34.95 5.43
C ASN A 474 -14.53 -34.89 6.61
N GLU A 475 -13.98 -36.03 7.00
CA GLU A 475 -13.00 -36.11 8.10
C GLU A 475 -11.72 -35.31 7.78
N GLY A 476 -11.28 -34.49 8.73
CA GLY A 476 -10.07 -33.65 8.59
C GLY A 476 -10.28 -32.32 7.87
N SER A 477 -11.50 -31.98 7.45
CA SER A 477 -11.79 -30.63 6.95
C SER A 477 -11.67 -29.59 8.08
N SER A 478 -11.11 -28.42 7.74
CA SER A 478 -10.90 -27.30 8.67
C SER A 478 -10.90 -25.97 7.93
N SER A 479 -11.32 -24.90 8.61
CA SER A 479 -11.27 -23.53 8.06
C SER A 479 -9.87 -23.05 7.72
N ASP A 480 -8.82 -23.68 8.27
CA ASP A 480 -7.42 -23.37 7.98
C ASP A 480 -6.97 -23.93 6.62
N THR A 481 -7.63 -24.98 6.14
CA THR A 481 -7.20 -25.78 4.98
C THR A 481 -8.12 -25.64 3.77
N ALA A 482 -9.37 -25.21 3.97
CA ALA A 482 -10.36 -25.05 2.93
C ALA A 482 -11.08 -23.70 3.07
N PRO A 483 -11.39 -23.01 1.96
CA PRO A 483 -12.13 -21.76 2.00
C PRO A 483 -13.54 -22.00 2.53
N LEU A 484 -14.03 -21.08 3.36
CA LEU A 484 -15.41 -21.10 3.82
C LEU A 484 -16.35 -20.84 2.66
N PHE A 485 -17.50 -21.53 2.70
CA PHE A 485 -18.58 -21.34 1.75
C PHE A 485 -19.85 -20.98 2.50
N GLN A 486 -20.77 -20.34 1.78
CA GLN A 486 -22.08 -20.02 2.32
C GLN A 486 -23.06 -21.17 2.03
N MET A 487 -23.85 -21.56 3.03
CA MET A 487 -24.93 -22.53 2.81
C MET A 487 -26.04 -21.89 1.97
N ALA A 488 -26.22 -22.40 0.75
CA ALA A 488 -27.25 -21.98 -0.17
C ALA A 488 -28.63 -22.53 0.21
N GLY A 489 -29.68 -21.80 -0.14
CA GLY A 489 -31.06 -22.25 -0.01
C GLY A 489 -31.41 -23.43 -0.93
N ASP A 490 -32.64 -23.92 -0.84
CA ASP A 490 -33.16 -25.04 -1.64
C ASP A 490 -33.86 -24.60 -2.93
N GLY A 491 -33.66 -23.34 -3.36
CA GLY A 491 -34.31 -22.75 -4.54
C GLY A 491 -35.80 -22.42 -4.37
N LYS A 492 -36.38 -22.70 -3.19
CA LYS A 492 -37.72 -22.24 -2.78
C LYS A 492 -37.61 -20.94 -2.00
N ASN A 493 -38.76 -20.32 -1.70
CA ASN A 493 -38.75 -19.21 -0.75
C ASN A 493 -38.23 -19.70 0.62
N THR A 494 -37.33 -18.94 1.24
CA THR A 494 -36.67 -19.27 2.51
C THR A 494 -37.05 -18.31 3.65
N ASP A 495 -37.99 -17.38 3.39
CA ASP A 495 -38.55 -16.46 4.39
C ASP A 495 -39.23 -17.19 5.57
N ASP A 496 -39.58 -18.46 5.39
CA ASP A 496 -40.17 -19.29 6.43
C ASP A 496 -39.17 -19.74 7.50
N ILE A 497 -37.87 -19.65 7.22
CA ILE A 497 -36.79 -20.03 8.14
C ILE A 497 -36.39 -18.79 8.94
N THR A 498 -36.62 -18.81 10.25
CA THR A 498 -36.31 -17.71 11.18
C THR A 498 -35.17 -18.06 12.13
N VAL A 499 -34.79 -19.32 12.24
CA VAL A 499 -33.66 -19.75 13.09
C VAL A 499 -32.31 -19.45 12.42
N PRO A 500 -31.28 -18.98 13.16
CA PRO A 500 -29.93 -18.79 12.62
C PRO A 500 -29.24 -20.12 12.38
N MET A 501 -28.55 -20.22 11.24
CA MET A 501 -27.86 -21.43 10.79
C MET A 501 -26.40 -21.14 10.47
N LEU A 502 -25.50 -21.97 11.00
CA LEU A 502 -24.05 -21.87 10.76
C LEU A 502 -23.46 -23.21 10.34
N PHE A 503 -22.41 -23.16 9.53
CA PHE A 503 -21.65 -24.32 9.09
C PHE A 503 -20.30 -24.40 9.79
N LEU A 504 -19.91 -25.57 10.27
CA LEU A 504 -18.58 -25.86 10.79
C LEU A 504 -17.94 -26.98 9.98
N PHE A 505 -16.65 -26.84 9.70
CA PHE A 505 -15.86 -27.96 9.22
C PHE A 505 -15.68 -29.02 10.32
N ASN A 506 -15.20 -30.21 9.93
CA ASN A 506 -15.20 -31.37 10.81
C ASN A 506 -14.33 -31.17 12.07
N LYS A 507 -13.14 -30.57 11.92
CA LYS A 507 -12.20 -30.31 13.02
C LYS A 507 -12.74 -29.32 14.06
N GLU A 508 -13.43 -28.28 13.62
CA GLU A 508 -14.06 -27.29 14.50
C GLU A 508 -15.34 -27.88 15.13
N GLY A 509 -16.10 -28.67 14.37
CA GLY A 509 -17.28 -29.38 14.87
C GLY A 509 -16.96 -30.45 15.92
N SER A 510 -15.83 -31.14 15.79
CA SER A 510 -15.41 -32.17 16.75
C SER A 510 -15.15 -31.58 18.14
N ILE A 511 -14.66 -30.33 18.24
CA ILE A 511 -14.46 -29.64 19.52
C ILE A 511 -15.79 -29.49 20.28
N ILE A 512 -16.90 -29.22 19.59
CA ILE A 512 -18.23 -29.15 20.21
C ILE A 512 -18.70 -30.55 20.61
N LEU A 513 -18.49 -31.56 19.75
CA LEU A 513 -18.89 -32.93 20.03
C LEU A 513 -18.15 -33.51 21.25
N ASP A 514 -16.84 -33.28 21.34
CA ASP A 514 -16.00 -33.69 22.47
C ASP A 514 -16.45 -32.98 23.76
N ALA A 515 -16.74 -31.67 23.67
CA ALA A 515 -17.27 -30.92 24.80
C ALA A 515 -18.63 -31.47 25.30
N ILE A 516 -19.52 -31.93 24.42
CA ILE A 516 -20.82 -32.52 24.81
C ILE A 516 -20.63 -33.90 25.46
N GLN A 517 -19.60 -34.65 25.08
CA GLN A 517 -19.30 -35.95 25.70
C GLN A 517 -18.68 -35.78 27.08
N GLU A 518 -17.83 -34.77 27.25
CA GLU A 518 -17.10 -34.50 28.50
C GLU A 518 -17.94 -33.73 29.52
N TYR A 519 -18.82 -32.83 29.07
CA TYR A 519 -19.62 -31.96 29.92
C TYR A 519 -21.12 -32.14 29.69
N GLU A 520 -21.89 -32.29 30.78
CA GLU A 520 -23.33 -32.59 30.75
C GLU A 520 -24.17 -31.48 30.09
N ALA A 521 -23.71 -30.22 30.13
CA ALA A 521 -24.42 -29.08 29.56
C ALA A 521 -23.47 -28.10 28.86
N VAL A 522 -23.41 -28.17 27.53
CA VAL A 522 -22.63 -27.26 26.68
C VAL A 522 -23.52 -26.15 26.14
N GLU A 523 -23.16 -24.90 26.42
CA GLU A 523 -23.85 -23.70 25.93
C GLU A 523 -22.97 -22.98 24.90
N VAL A 524 -23.55 -22.61 23.76
CA VAL A 524 -22.86 -21.89 22.68
C VAL A 524 -23.53 -20.56 22.35
N LEU A 525 -22.74 -19.64 21.81
CA LEU A 525 -23.17 -18.37 21.25
C LEU A 525 -22.85 -18.34 19.75
N LEU A 526 -23.88 -18.15 18.92
CA LEU A 526 -23.77 -17.90 17.49
C LEU A 526 -23.77 -16.39 17.24
N SER A 527 -22.74 -15.85 16.60
CA SER A 527 -22.60 -14.40 16.39
C SER A 527 -21.96 -14.03 15.05
N ASP A 528 -22.16 -12.77 14.65
CA ASP A 528 -21.53 -12.15 13.48
C ASP A 528 -20.00 -12.22 13.55
N LYS A 529 -19.45 -11.88 14.72
CA LYS A 529 -18.03 -11.91 15.08
C LYS A 529 -17.85 -12.43 16.49
N ALA A 530 -16.64 -12.88 16.83
CA ALA A 530 -16.30 -13.25 18.20
C ALA A 530 -16.52 -12.07 19.14
N LYS A 531 -17.15 -12.32 20.29
CA LYS A 531 -17.42 -11.31 21.32
C LYS A 531 -16.44 -11.41 22.47
N ASP A 532 -16.12 -10.25 23.06
CA ASP A 532 -15.28 -10.15 24.23
C ASP A 532 -15.96 -10.76 25.46
N ARG A 533 -15.16 -11.43 26.31
CA ARG A 533 -15.65 -12.12 27.51
C ARG A 533 -16.44 -11.19 28.43
N ALA A 534 -15.98 -9.95 28.62
CA ALA A 534 -16.69 -8.95 29.44
C ALA A 534 -18.10 -8.61 28.88
N THR A 535 -18.27 -8.63 27.56
CA THR A 535 -19.57 -8.38 26.92
C THR A 535 -20.50 -9.59 26.97
N ILE A 536 -19.97 -10.81 27.00
CA ILE A 536 -20.75 -12.06 27.09
C ILE A 536 -21.38 -12.22 28.48
N PHE A 537 -20.71 -11.74 29.54
CA PHE A 537 -21.11 -11.95 30.94
C PHE A 537 -21.58 -10.69 31.68
N LYS A 538 -21.92 -9.61 30.96
CA LYS A 538 -22.22 -8.28 31.51
C LYS A 538 -23.34 -8.24 32.57
N ASP A 539 -24.18 -9.29 32.68
CA ASP A 539 -25.33 -9.37 33.59
C ASP A 539 -25.41 -10.66 34.45
N LYS A 540 -24.32 -11.44 34.60
CA LYS A 540 -24.33 -12.67 35.44
C LYS A 540 -23.15 -12.71 36.40
N MET A 541 -23.41 -13.02 37.68
CA MET A 541 -22.40 -13.25 38.72
C MET A 541 -21.40 -14.33 38.28
N ILE A 542 -20.13 -13.96 38.18
CA ILE A 542 -19.00 -14.87 37.96
C ILE A 542 -18.49 -15.29 39.36
N PRO A 543 -18.30 -16.58 39.68
CA PRO A 543 -17.58 -16.99 40.88
C PRO A 543 -16.13 -16.47 40.84
N ASN A 544 -15.68 -15.86 41.95
CA ASN A 544 -14.40 -15.13 42.12
C ASN A 544 -13.10 -15.90 41.80
N TYR A 545 -13.13 -17.14 41.28
CA TYR A 545 -11.93 -17.93 40.99
C TYR A 545 -11.44 -17.81 39.52
N ILE A 546 -12.03 -16.92 38.70
CA ILE A 546 -11.61 -16.69 37.30
C ILE A 546 -10.72 -15.44 37.16
N ILE A 547 -10.53 -14.68 38.25
CA ILE A 547 -9.60 -13.58 38.30
C ILE A 547 -8.35 -14.09 39.00
N ASP A 548 -7.41 -14.64 38.24
CA ASP A 548 -6.01 -14.71 38.70
C ASP A 548 -5.08 -14.15 37.63
N SER A 549 -4.50 -13.01 38.03
CA SER A 549 -3.15 -12.51 37.82
C SER A 549 -2.54 -12.60 36.41
N ASN A 550 -2.69 -11.52 35.64
CA ASN A 550 -1.57 -10.91 34.89
C ASN A 550 -1.88 -9.51 34.32
N LEU A 551 -2.69 -8.70 35.03
CA LEU A 551 -2.91 -7.30 34.67
C LEU A 551 -3.05 -6.45 35.93
N GLU A 552 -1.93 -6.11 36.57
CA GLU A 552 -1.85 -4.92 37.42
C GLU A 552 -0.54 -4.15 37.14
N MET A 553 -0.65 -3.21 36.20
CA MET A 553 -0.07 -1.87 36.20
C MET A 553 -0.98 -1.11 35.21
N GLU A 554 -1.75 -0.07 35.52
CA GLU A 554 -1.75 0.90 36.61
C GLU A 554 -3.22 1.32 36.87
N SER A 555 -3.62 1.52 38.13
CA SER A 555 -4.59 2.57 38.52
C SER A 555 -4.87 2.58 40.03
N MET A 556 -4.09 3.37 40.75
CA MET A 556 -4.48 4.09 41.98
C MET A 556 -4.12 5.56 41.69
N GLU A 557 -4.99 6.56 41.85
CA GLU A 557 -5.85 6.89 43.00
C GLU A 557 -7.17 7.54 42.51
N GLN A 558 -8.35 7.02 42.91
CA GLN A 558 -9.19 7.44 44.07
C GLN A 558 -9.78 8.86 43.97
N LYS A 559 -11.05 8.97 43.57
CA LYS A 559 -12.29 8.91 44.38
C LYS A 559 -12.67 10.25 45.04
N SER A 560 -13.83 10.73 44.60
CA SER A 560 -14.63 11.83 45.16
C SER A 560 -15.28 11.48 46.50
N SER A 561 -15.46 12.47 47.38
CA SER A 561 -16.65 12.56 48.24
C SER A 561 -16.90 14.00 48.75
N ASP A 562 -18.10 14.47 48.41
CA ASP A 562 -19.08 15.15 49.26
C ASP A 562 -19.01 16.64 49.65
N ASN A 563 -20.13 17.27 49.28
CA ASN A 563 -21.00 18.20 50.03
C ASN A 563 -20.85 19.72 49.94
N ASP A 564 -22.00 20.29 49.55
CA ASP A 564 -22.69 21.48 50.06
C ASP A 564 -22.11 22.89 49.88
N SER A 565 -22.81 23.58 48.97
CA SER A 565 -23.59 24.79 49.23
C SER A 565 -22.99 26.17 48.89
N HIS A 566 -23.86 26.90 48.19
CA HIS A 566 -24.02 28.35 48.14
C HIS A 566 -23.09 29.23 47.26
N ASN A 567 -23.73 29.63 46.16
CA ASN A 567 -24.12 31.01 45.82
C ASN A 567 -23.30 31.81 44.79
N GLN A 568 -24.12 32.24 43.81
CA GLN A 568 -24.08 33.43 42.95
C GLN A 568 -23.35 33.27 41.62
N ARG A 569 -24.10 33.07 40.51
CA ARG A 569 -24.78 34.09 39.66
C ARG A 569 -23.72 34.93 38.92
N SER A 570 -23.64 34.93 37.60
CA SER A 570 -24.68 35.30 36.63
C SER A 570 -24.34 34.73 35.24
N GLU A 571 -25.32 34.19 34.50
CA GLU A 571 -25.96 34.79 33.29
C GLU A 571 -25.14 34.52 32.01
N GLU A 572 -25.66 34.04 30.88
CA GLU A 572 -26.99 33.76 30.30
C GLU A 572 -26.73 32.75 29.16
N ILE A 573 -27.45 31.64 28.96
CA ILE A 573 -28.86 31.46 28.49
C ILE A 573 -29.02 32.06 27.08
N SER A 574 -29.09 31.24 26.02
CA SER A 574 -30.31 30.62 25.44
C SER A 574 -31.28 31.68 24.91
N ALA A 575 -32.10 31.49 23.91
CA ALA A 575 -32.56 30.34 23.15
C ALA A 575 -33.12 30.95 21.83
N ASP A 576 -33.83 30.23 20.97
CA ASP A 576 -35.30 30.17 20.98
C ASP A 576 -35.69 30.10 19.48
N LEU A 577 -36.82 29.62 18.95
CA LEU A 577 -38.11 28.98 19.27
C LEU A 577 -38.76 28.87 17.85
N ASN A 578 -39.84 28.18 17.50
CA ASN A 578 -40.79 27.28 18.14
C ASN A 578 -41.64 26.65 17.01
N LEU A 579 -42.33 25.58 17.40
CA LEU A 579 -43.43 24.88 16.74
C LEU A 579 -44.69 25.76 16.49
N VAL A 580 -45.61 25.29 15.63
CA VAL A 580 -47.00 24.87 15.99
C VAL A 580 -47.82 24.44 14.75
N ASN A 581 -48.65 23.41 14.95
CA ASN A 581 -49.56 22.68 14.05
C ASN A 581 -50.72 23.49 13.43
N GLN A 582 -51.25 23.01 12.28
CA GLN A 582 -52.69 22.90 11.98
C GLN A 582 -52.93 22.02 10.71
N ASP A 583 -53.67 20.92 10.85
CA ASP A 583 -54.33 20.13 9.77
C ASP A 583 -55.69 20.81 9.37
N PRO A 584 -56.59 20.30 8.47
CA PRO A 584 -56.59 19.08 7.60
C PRO A 584 -57.20 19.29 6.17
N GLU A 585 -57.42 18.17 5.46
CA GLU A 585 -58.32 17.94 4.28
C GLU A 585 -57.85 18.48 2.92
N GLY A 586 -57.95 17.81 1.77
CA GLY A 586 -58.56 16.54 1.37
C GLY A 586 -58.61 16.49 -0.17
N GLU A 587 -58.42 15.29 -0.73
CA GLU A 587 -58.84 14.82 -2.07
C GLU A 587 -58.25 15.39 -3.37
N GLY A 588 -57.70 14.48 -4.20
CA GLY A 588 -58.27 14.25 -5.54
C GLY A 588 -57.37 14.43 -6.79
N GLY A 589 -57.10 13.31 -7.47
CA GLY A 589 -57.02 13.19 -8.94
C GLY A 589 -55.70 13.61 -9.62
N LEU A 590 -54.82 12.69 -10.04
CA LEU A 590 -54.79 11.91 -11.30
C LEU A 590 -54.61 12.74 -12.61
N GLU A 591 -53.68 12.24 -13.43
CA GLU A 591 -53.54 12.38 -14.90
C GLU A 591 -52.51 13.37 -15.51
N SER A 592 -51.46 12.76 -16.05
CA SER A 592 -50.73 13.16 -17.26
C SER A 592 -51.59 12.96 -18.53
N PRO A 593 -51.38 13.76 -19.60
CA PRO A 593 -50.86 13.20 -20.87
C PRO A 593 -49.86 14.16 -21.58
N ALA A 594 -48.81 13.71 -22.28
CA ALA A 594 -48.74 13.40 -23.73
C ALA A 594 -49.42 14.48 -24.63
N GLU A 595 -48.92 15.00 -25.76
CA GLU A 595 -47.91 14.59 -26.74
C GLU A 595 -47.77 15.71 -27.82
N LEU A 596 -46.65 15.71 -28.57
CA LEU A 596 -46.47 15.98 -30.03
C LEU A 596 -46.62 17.38 -30.71
N GLY A 597 -45.52 17.73 -31.43
CA GLY A 597 -45.47 18.23 -32.82
C GLY A 597 -45.25 19.73 -33.02
N SER A 598 -44.47 20.28 -33.96
CA SER A 598 -43.60 19.77 -35.05
C SER A 598 -43.00 20.98 -35.82
N ASN A 599 -41.78 20.84 -36.36
CA ASN A 599 -41.15 21.59 -37.48
C ASN A 599 -40.84 23.09 -37.27
N SER A 600 -39.71 23.68 -37.70
CA SER A 600 -38.91 23.49 -38.92
C SER A 600 -37.47 24.07 -38.80
N VAL A 601 -36.68 23.74 -39.81
CA VAL A 601 -35.23 23.86 -40.04
C VAL A 601 -34.73 25.30 -40.34
N SER A 602 -33.53 25.66 -39.85
CA SER A 602 -32.47 26.33 -40.65
C SER A 602 -31.13 26.49 -39.89
N LEU A 603 -30.05 26.23 -40.63
CA LEU A 603 -28.62 26.22 -40.28
C LEU A 603 -28.05 27.59 -39.84
N MET A 604 -27.00 27.59 -39.00
CA MET A 604 -25.62 28.05 -39.29
C MET A 604 -24.85 28.44 -38.02
N ASP A 605 -23.68 27.79 -37.88
CA ASP A 605 -22.36 28.26 -37.46
C ASP A 605 -22.06 28.95 -36.12
N GLN A 606 -20.82 28.62 -35.73
CA GLN A 606 -20.04 28.92 -34.54
C GLN A 606 -19.86 30.41 -34.27
N GLU A 607 -19.71 30.76 -32.99
CA GLU A 607 -18.78 31.83 -32.61
C GLU A 607 -18.20 31.62 -31.19
N SER A 608 -16.89 31.46 -31.17
CA SER A 608 -15.98 31.93 -30.12
C SER A 608 -16.23 33.40 -29.79
N CYS A 609 -15.92 33.84 -28.56
CA CYS A 609 -15.30 35.16 -28.36
C CYS A 609 -14.66 35.33 -26.97
N ILE A 610 -13.36 35.61 -27.00
CA ILE A 610 -12.63 36.44 -26.03
C ILE A 610 -13.12 37.89 -26.19
N PRO A 611 -13.00 38.75 -25.17
CA PRO A 611 -12.44 40.08 -25.47
C PRO A 611 -11.32 40.55 -24.54
N LYS A 612 -10.35 41.18 -25.23
CA LYS A 612 -9.23 42.05 -24.80
C LYS A 612 -9.71 43.32 -24.08
N LEU A 613 -8.76 44.05 -23.47
CA LEU A 613 -8.55 45.52 -23.49
C LEU A 613 -7.23 45.79 -22.71
N GLN A 614 -6.28 46.67 -23.06
CA GLN A 614 -6.16 47.73 -24.06
C GLN A 614 -4.69 48.20 -24.09
N GLU A 615 -4.09 48.39 -25.27
CA GLU A 615 -2.82 49.15 -25.45
C GLU A 615 -3.15 50.61 -25.78
N THR A 616 -2.29 51.54 -25.34
CA THR A 616 -2.00 52.76 -26.12
C THR A 616 -0.50 53.10 -26.04
N ASN A 617 0.13 53.17 -27.21
CA ASN A 617 1.50 53.63 -27.45
C ASN A 617 1.55 55.16 -27.58
N LYS A 618 2.65 55.78 -27.12
CA LYS A 618 3.22 57.01 -27.72
C LYS A 618 4.75 57.00 -27.57
N LEU A 619 5.42 57.12 -28.72
CA LEU A 619 6.86 57.37 -28.92
C LEU A 619 7.16 58.88 -28.87
N GLN A 620 8.30 59.27 -28.29
CA GLN A 620 9.16 60.33 -28.85
C GLN A 620 10.59 60.30 -28.27
N GLU A 621 11.58 60.34 -29.16
CA GLU A 621 13.03 60.45 -28.91
C GLU A 621 13.44 61.85 -28.39
N THR A 622 14.53 61.92 -27.62
CA THR A 622 15.67 62.86 -27.84
C THR A 622 16.81 62.60 -26.85
N SER A 623 18.04 62.81 -27.33
CA SER A 623 19.34 62.60 -26.68
C SER A 623 19.84 63.83 -25.89
N SER A 624 20.73 63.64 -24.90
CA SER A 624 21.95 64.44 -24.64
C SER A 624 22.63 64.07 -23.31
N GLN A 625 23.91 64.43 -23.21
CA GLN A 625 24.97 63.90 -22.34
C GLN A 625 25.16 64.66 -21.00
N ALA A 626 25.85 63.97 -20.06
CA ALA A 626 26.97 64.43 -19.21
C ALA A 626 26.80 64.94 -17.75
N SER A 627 27.70 64.36 -16.92
CA SER A 627 28.48 64.86 -15.76
C SER A 627 27.90 65.02 -14.34
N ASP A 628 28.50 64.23 -13.44
CA ASP A 628 29.12 64.53 -12.12
C ASP A 628 28.39 65.38 -11.05
N LEU A 629 28.24 64.83 -9.82
CA LEU A 629 28.95 65.27 -8.60
C LEU A 629 28.44 64.61 -7.30
N GLU A 630 29.41 64.42 -6.40
CA GLU A 630 29.44 63.91 -5.02
C GLU A 630 28.44 64.54 -4.01
N ASN A 631 28.00 63.79 -2.99
CA ASN A 631 28.52 63.84 -1.59
C ASN A 631 27.52 63.34 -0.53
N HIS A 632 28.08 62.65 0.48
CA HIS A 632 27.48 62.29 1.78
C HIS A 632 27.06 63.53 2.62
N PRO A 633 26.28 63.35 3.70
CA PRO A 633 26.95 63.32 5.01
C PRO A 633 26.36 62.32 6.04
N GLU A 634 27.26 61.90 6.93
CA GLU A 634 27.03 61.32 8.26
C GLU A 634 26.48 62.39 9.23
N GLU A 635 25.77 61.98 10.30
CA GLU A 635 26.01 62.61 11.61
C GLU A 635 25.64 61.69 12.79
N GLN A 636 26.57 61.68 13.75
CA GLN A 636 26.55 60.99 15.04
C GLN A 636 25.83 61.83 16.11
N SER A 637 25.40 61.15 17.20
CA SER A 637 25.70 61.48 18.61
C SER A 637 24.52 61.42 19.60
N LYS A 638 24.59 60.35 20.40
CA LYS A 638 24.28 60.14 21.83
C LYS A 638 23.73 61.31 22.65
N ILE A 639 22.74 60.99 23.51
CA ILE A 639 22.73 61.23 24.97
C ILE A 639 22.04 60.02 25.66
N GLU A 640 22.62 59.58 26.78
CA GLU A 640 22.31 58.41 27.62
C GLU A 640 21.24 58.67 28.70
N THR A 641 20.75 57.55 29.27
CA THR A 641 20.30 57.23 30.66
C THR A 641 18.97 56.45 30.61
N ASP A 642 18.74 55.31 31.27
CA ASP A 642 19.54 54.48 32.16
C ASP A 642 18.80 53.13 32.36
N SER A 643 19.46 52.15 33.00
CA SER A 643 18.96 50.85 33.53
C SER A 643 19.05 49.59 32.64
N ASN A 644 20.25 49.00 32.70
CA ASN A 644 20.62 47.60 32.46
C ASN A 644 20.23 46.71 33.69
N PRO A 645 20.29 45.35 33.67
CA PRO A 645 21.33 44.59 32.97
C PRO A 645 20.94 43.27 32.27
N THR A 646 21.72 43.00 31.23
CA THR A 646 21.98 41.75 30.53
C THR A 646 22.88 40.81 31.35
N ASP A 647 22.51 39.53 31.45
CA ASP A 647 23.43 38.44 31.81
C ASP A 647 24.05 37.84 30.55
N SER A 648 25.38 37.79 30.55
CA SER A 648 26.24 37.10 29.58
C SER A 648 26.27 35.60 29.87
N TRP A 649 25.99 34.76 28.87
CA TRP A 649 26.34 33.34 28.94
C TRP A 649 27.78 33.12 28.48
N ASP A 650 28.64 32.86 29.47
CA ASP A 650 29.97 32.30 29.30
C ASP A 650 29.89 30.91 28.67
N ASN A 651 30.42 30.79 27.46
CA ASN A 651 30.75 29.52 26.82
C ASN A 651 31.99 28.92 27.49
N ASN A 652 31.79 28.05 28.49
CA ASN A 652 32.75 26.99 28.85
C ASN A 652 32.14 25.95 29.80
N LYS A 653 31.34 25.03 29.26
CA LYS A 653 31.10 23.70 29.85
C LYS A 653 30.89 22.68 28.73
N GLY A 654 32.00 22.16 28.19
CA GLY A 654 31.96 20.89 27.49
C GLY A 654 31.61 19.80 28.50
N GLN A 655 30.58 19.00 28.22
CA GLN A 655 30.37 17.72 28.93
C GLN A 655 31.63 16.86 28.74
N SER A 656 32.20 16.33 29.83
CA SER A 656 33.39 15.48 29.73
C SER A 656 33.03 14.17 29.02
N MET A 657 33.97 13.67 28.23
CA MET A 657 33.90 12.35 27.56
C MET A 657 33.52 11.21 28.53
N GLU A 658 33.88 11.35 29.81
CA GLU A 658 33.53 10.40 30.87
C GLU A 658 32.03 10.33 31.17
N SER A 659 31.29 11.44 30.99
CA SER A 659 29.82 11.45 31.16
C SER A 659 29.10 10.73 30.02
N ILE A 660 29.65 10.76 28.81
CA ILE A 660 29.08 10.08 27.63
C ILE A 660 29.43 8.58 27.68
N LEU A 661 30.63 8.24 28.15
CA LEU A 661 31.05 6.86 28.34
C LEU A 661 30.33 6.18 29.53
N ALA A 662 29.83 6.94 30.50
CA ALA A 662 29.04 6.40 31.61
C ALA A 662 27.66 5.89 31.15
N ASP A 663 26.96 6.65 30.31
CA ASP A 663 25.67 6.24 29.72
C ASP A 663 25.83 4.97 28.86
N TRP A 664 26.92 4.86 28.09
CA TRP A 664 27.16 3.70 27.22
C TRP A 664 27.50 2.42 28.00
N ASN A 665 28.11 2.55 29.18
CA ASN A 665 28.41 1.38 30.02
C ASN A 665 27.14 0.82 30.68
N GLU A 666 26.18 1.68 31.04
CA GLU A 666 24.91 1.25 31.61
C GLU A 666 24.06 0.49 30.57
N ASP A 667 24.09 0.94 29.31
CA ASP A 667 23.46 0.24 28.18
C ASP A 667 24.15 -1.09 27.83
N ILE A 668 25.48 -1.16 27.91
CA ILE A 668 26.23 -2.42 27.71
C ILE A 668 25.95 -3.42 28.82
N GLU A 669 25.88 -2.98 30.08
CA GLU A 669 25.50 -3.87 31.20
C GLU A 669 24.05 -4.36 31.08
N ALA A 670 23.13 -3.53 30.58
CA ALA A 670 21.77 -3.95 30.27
C ALA A 670 21.71 -5.01 29.17
N PHE A 671 22.55 -4.89 28.14
CA PHE A 671 22.68 -5.90 27.07
C PHE A 671 23.27 -7.23 27.58
N GLU A 672 24.28 -7.19 28.45
CA GLU A 672 24.87 -8.41 29.04
C GLU A 672 23.93 -9.12 30.02
N MET A 673 23.03 -8.38 30.70
CA MET A 673 22.01 -8.99 31.55
C MET A 673 20.89 -9.67 30.77
N MET A 674 20.53 -9.18 29.58
CA MET A 674 19.58 -9.87 28.70
C MET A 674 20.12 -11.21 28.15
N GLU A 675 21.43 -11.31 27.88
CA GLU A 675 22.05 -12.56 27.42
C GLU A 675 22.08 -13.68 28.50
N LYS A 676 21.96 -13.32 29.79
CA LYS A 676 21.95 -14.29 30.89
C LYS A 676 20.56 -14.86 31.20
N ASP A 677 19.50 -14.13 30.89
CA ASP A 677 18.12 -14.58 31.14
C ASP A 677 17.57 -15.46 30.00
N GLU A 678 18.32 -15.65 28.91
CA GLU A 678 17.97 -16.56 27.79
C GLU A 678 18.90 -17.78 27.65
N LEU A 679 19.62 -18.19 28.71
CA LEU A 679 20.40 -19.45 28.76
C LEU A 679 19.79 -20.55 29.65
#